data_AF-A0A0C3ERP5-F1
#
_entry.id   AF-A0A0C3ERP5-F1
#
_cell.length_a   1.000
_cell.length_b   1.000
_cell.length_c   1.000
_cell.angle_alpha   90.00
_cell.angle_beta   90.00
_cell.angle_gamma   90.00
#
_symmetry.space_group_name_H-M   'P 1'
#
loop_
_entity.id
_entity.type
_entity.pdbx_description
1 polymer ?
#
loop_
_entity_poly.entity_id
_entity_poly.type
_entity_poly.pdbx_seq_one_letter_code
_entity_poly.pdbx_strand_id
1 'polypeptide(L)'
;MSIWRLMAWQLTGNGEKSGAKTTRLVNNVLLADDFKLKDLSGFNADTAIRNMDRKEASLTSDSKSLEQDGWKTDVNVDIKVPSHEKRSEGSERKFTATSKRFHLTPFKRMWKSPTTGKLQRLYDELYTSDAWNEAHDAIQKQWQEGCTLEWVIAGLMFWSDSTHLAQFGHATTWPVYLCFGNLSKYEFLAQLTTTQLALMIVVQLPESIIGFINSFTKLKNHTDLLTHCKRELFHAVWMVLLDNVFIEAYKNGIVIKCHDGVLRHVYPRIFTYSTDYPEKVLLATIRDKGLCPCPQCYLAKKSFSGLGFPMDLMGRLSGARTYPRNKIYAARCVIYQLGKPIKGTAVESILKDWSLVPTLNTFAERLSPFNFDVFSILVVDIMHEFELGVLKSVLKHLIRILYAINPSLVSTVNERYSIILPFGIDGIHCFPSNTAEMRQRVTRHFEDMLQCSIPAFEGLFPAKDDAMIKTLLFRLSEWHVLAKLWMHSDDSLAQLDQALKRLAAKIRRFKRTTCDAFKTHELPSKAAVQYRQQQAQSDGSTKPTSSAACLKPFNVLTYKFHALGDYTRSIRMFGTMDSYTTQIGELAHCQIKKFYQRMNKRDVATGLTKQERRQTRIQRQLGDHSNQEVFPDVCNTFDLASVLRENKLDPAVKNFVLKMKDHLLSQLYSYEYDGDECLFTDDERNDLRIIGGLNWVIESTIFRVNYTTYDVCREQDVMRPGPGCFVMTLSREDGHDGHPFWYAQVIRVFHIEVLHVGPNAQCRSPQSMELLWVHWLGVEPRYHWGFREAWLPKVGFVPESDYNAFGFLDPSLVIHGCHLIPAFSDSHTTVLLRQGASIARHPTEDDDWSSYYVNIFADRDMFCRFAVIGVGHSIQYPIQATSYNNSKSNEDDEVDQEDDCASIRACSVVRDTVPDEASGWNSDEDSEDSETSEAEHRDNEGDGFDLEDDGDMSDGDVRF
;
A
#
# COMPACT_ATOMS: atom_id res chain seq x y z
N MET A 1 36.03 11.39 -16.65
CA MET A 1 34.74 11.59 -15.97
C MET A 1 33.63 12.01 -16.95
N SER A 2 33.94 12.82 -17.96
CA SER A 2 32.98 13.30 -18.97
C SER A 2 32.15 12.20 -19.66
N ILE A 3 32.80 11.13 -20.13
CA ILE A 3 32.10 9.96 -20.71
C ILE A 3 31.18 9.30 -19.68
N TRP A 4 31.58 9.22 -18.40
CA TRP A 4 30.77 8.63 -17.34
C TRP A 4 29.53 9.46 -17.03
N ARG A 5 29.63 10.79 -16.96
CA ARG A 5 28.45 11.67 -16.77
C ARG A 5 27.48 11.57 -17.93
N LEU A 6 27.99 11.50 -19.17
CA LEU A 6 27.17 11.36 -20.37
C LEU A 6 26.45 10.00 -20.40
N MET A 7 27.17 8.91 -20.10
CA MET A 7 26.59 7.57 -19.99
C MET A 7 25.63 7.46 -18.81
N ALA A 8 25.90 8.14 -17.69
CA ALA A 8 24.98 8.21 -16.56
C ALA A 8 23.67 8.87 -16.95
N TRP A 9 23.72 10.06 -17.57
CA TRP A 9 22.51 10.73 -18.07
C TRP A 9 21.72 9.85 -19.04
N GLN A 10 22.38 9.16 -19.96
CA GLN A 10 21.72 8.26 -20.92
C GLN A 10 21.12 7.01 -20.24
N LEU A 11 21.82 6.42 -19.27
CA LEU A 11 21.43 5.16 -18.62
C LEU A 11 20.55 5.37 -17.38
N THR A 12 20.42 6.59 -16.84
CA THR A 12 19.51 6.90 -15.72
C THR A 12 18.31 7.76 -16.14
N GLY A 13 18.36 8.43 -17.29
CA GLY A 13 17.25 9.26 -17.79
C GLY A 13 16.10 8.45 -18.41
N ASN A 14 14.86 8.93 -18.31
CA ASN A 14 13.69 8.27 -18.95
C ASN A 14 13.89 8.16 -20.51
N GLY A 15 13.20 7.25 -21.20
CA GLY A 15 13.40 6.96 -22.64
C GLY A 15 13.02 8.10 -23.59
N GLU A 16 12.12 9.00 -23.16
CA GLU A 16 11.60 10.09 -24.00
C GLU A 16 12.46 11.36 -23.94
N LYS A 17 12.50 12.15 -25.01
CA LYS A 17 13.22 13.43 -25.01
C LYS A 17 12.27 14.54 -24.58
N SER A 18 12.57 15.25 -23.49
CA SER A 18 11.80 16.41 -23.02
C SER A 18 12.68 17.65 -22.86
N GLY A 19 12.04 18.83 -22.82
CA GLY A 19 12.73 20.10 -22.55
C GLY A 19 13.52 20.06 -21.24
N ALA A 20 12.88 19.58 -20.15
CA ALA A 20 13.51 19.43 -18.84
C ALA A 20 14.75 18.51 -18.86
N LYS A 21 14.74 17.42 -19.64
CA LYS A 21 15.92 16.55 -19.78
C LYS A 21 17.06 17.19 -20.54
N THR A 22 16.74 18.01 -21.53
CA THR A 22 17.73 18.77 -22.28
C THR A 22 18.39 19.78 -21.37
N THR A 23 17.60 20.48 -20.54
CA THR A 23 18.12 21.37 -19.48
C THR A 23 18.99 20.60 -18.48
N ARG A 24 18.57 19.40 -18.04
CA ARG A 24 19.36 18.55 -17.13
C ARG A 24 20.68 18.07 -17.76
N LEU A 25 20.70 17.76 -19.06
CA LEU A 25 21.93 17.41 -19.78
C LEU A 25 22.91 18.59 -19.75
N VAL A 26 22.41 19.80 -20.02
CA VAL A 26 23.25 21.00 -20.01
C VAL A 26 23.77 21.27 -18.61
N ASN A 27 22.89 21.39 -17.62
CA ASN A 27 23.25 21.82 -16.27
C ASN A 27 24.06 20.77 -15.50
N ASN A 28 23.70 19.49 -15.58
CA ASN A 28 24.28 18.46 -14.70
C ASN A 28 25.40 17.65 -15.36
N VAL A 29 25.54 17.74 -16.69
CA VAL A 29 26.58 17.01 -17.44
C VAL A 29 27.53 17.96 -18.13
N LEU A 30 27.05 18.84 -19.01
CA LEU A 30 27.92 19.67 -19.84
C LEU A 30 28.57 20.82 -19.07
N LEU A 31 27.88 21.38 -18.08
CA LEU A 31 28.37 22.46 -17.22
C LEU A 31 29.06 21.96 -15.94
N ALA A 32 29.22 20.65 -15.74
CA ALA A 32 29.92 20.12 -14.58
C ALA A 32 31.42 20.46 -14.63
N ASP A 33 32.01 20.85 -13.49
CA ASP A 33 33.41 21.30 -13.39
C ASP A 33 34.45 20.27 -13.87
N ASP A 34 34.12 18.98 -13.76
CA ASP A 34 34.97 17.86 -14.18
C ASP A 34 34.69 17.38 -15.62
N PHE A 35 33.80 18.06 -16.36
CA PHE A 35 33.48 17.76 -17.75
C PHE A 35 34.47 18.42 -18.71
N LYS A 36 35.13 17.61 -19.53
CA LYS A 36 36.13 18.02 -20.53
C LYS A 36 35.68 17.59 -21.91
N LEU A 37 35.40 18.55 -22.78
CA LEU A 37 34.97 18.30 -24.16
C LEU A 37 35.95 17.41 -24.95
N LYS A 38 37.26 17.51 -24.67
CA LYS A 38 38.31 16.70 -25.31
C LYS A 38 38.14 15.19 -25.07
N ASP A 39 37.49 14.80 -23.98
CA ASP A 39 37.23 13.39 -23.65
C ASP A 39 36.22 12.75 -24.62
N LEU A 40 35.47 13.53 -25.39
CA LEU A 40 34.45 13.05 -26.33
C LEU A 40 34.96 12.81 -27.75
N SER A 41 36.26 12.99 -28.01
CA SER A 41 36.83 12.72 -29.33
C SER A 41 36.66 11.24 -29.71
N GLY A 42 35.91 10.98 -30.79
CA GLY A 42 35.58 9.61 -31.22
C GLY A 42 34.55 8.89 -30.35
N PHE A 43 33.78 9.61 -29.51
CA PHE A 43 32.76 9.01 -28.67
C PHE A 43 31.63 8.39 -29.51
N ASN A 44 31.26 7.16 -29.16
CA ASN A 44 30.11 6.45 -29.69
C ASN A 44 29.45 5.68 -28.53
N ALA A 45 28.14 5.86 -28.35
CA ALA A 45 27.42 5.31 -27.20
C ALA A 45 27.47 3.77 -27.16
N ASP A 46 27.27 3.09 -28.30
CA ASP A 46 27.33 1.62 -28.37
C ASP A 46 28.72 1.09 -28.03
N THR A 47 29.76 1.79 -28.48
CA THR A 47 31.15 1.47 -28.18
C THR A 47 31.47 1.72 -26.71
N ALA A 48 30.96 2.80 -26.13
CA ALA A 48 31.09 3.10 -24.70
C ALA A 48 30.39 2.04 -23.83
N ILE A 49 29.19 1.61 -24.22
CA ILE A 49 28.46 0.50 -23.57
C ILE A 49 29.27 -0.79 -23.64
N ARG A 50 29.74 -1.18 -24.84
CA ARG A 50 30.59 -2.37 -25.01
C ARG A 50 31.89 -2.28 -24.21
N ASN A 51 32.46 -1.08 -24.05
CA ASN A 51 33.68 -0.89 -23.25
C ASN A 51 33.39 -0.96 -21.76
N MET A 52 32.22 -0.53 -21.30
CA MET A 52 31.77 -0.76 -19.93
C MET A 52 31.61 -2.26 -19.66
N ASP A 53 30.91 -2.98 -20.54
CA ASP A 53 30.70 -4.43 -20.43
C ASP A 53 32.03 -5.22 -20.59
N ARG A 54 32.96 -4.79 -21.46
CA ARG A 54 34.24 -5.50 -21.71
C ARG A 54 35.27 -5.31 -20.61
N LYS A 55 35.35 -4.10 -20.04
CA LYS A 55 36.22 -3.84 -18.87
C LYS A 55 35.87 -4.77 -17.71
N GLU A 56 34.63 -5.23 -17.62
CA GLU A 56 34.15 -6.21 -16.65
C GLU A 56 34.64 -7.64 -16.97
N ALA A 57 34.47 -8.10 -18.21
CA ALA A 57 34.95 -9.42 -18.64
C ALA A 57 36.48 -9.60 -18.55
N SER A 58 37.24 -8.51 -18.60
CA SER A 58 38.70 -8.52 -18.35
C SER A 58 39.07 -8.49 -16.87
N LEU A 59 38.15 -8.09 -15.97
CA LEU A 59 38.37 -8.10 -14.51
C LEU A 59 38.01 -9.46 -13.89
N THR A 60 37.22 -10.29 -14.58
CA THR A 60 36.85 -11.63 -14.13
C THR A 60 37.95 -12.68 -14.37
N SER A 61 38.97 -12.39 -15.18
CA SER A 61 40.12 -13.28 -15.41
C SER A 61 41.28 -13.10 -14.43
N ASP A 62 41.38 -11.96 -13.75
CA ASP A 62 42.36 -11.70 -12.70
C ASP A 62 41.77 -12.04 -11.32
N SER A 63 42.06 -13.27 -10.89
CA SER A 63 41.53 -14.00 -9.73
C SER A 63 41.68 -13.39 -8.32
N LYS A 64 41.85 -12.07 -8.15
CA LYS A 64 42.07 -11.49 -6.80
C LYS A 64 41.32 -10.22 -6.42
N SER A 65 40.52 -9.57 -7.28
CA SER A 65 39.89 -8.30 -6.87
C SER A 65 38.41 -8.05 -7.16
N LEU A 66 37.70 -8.86 -7.95
CA LEU A 66 36.29 -8.56 -8.31
C LEU A 66 35.38 -9.79 -8.51
N GLU A 67 35.34 -10.68 -7.52
CA GLU A 67 34.17 -11.55 -7.27
C GLU A 67 33.01 -10.79 -6.58
N GLN A 68 32.83 -9.49 -6.87
CA GLN A 68 32.07 -8.57 -6.00
C GLN A 68 30.56 -8.46 -6.27
N ASP A 69 30.06 -8.81 -7.48
CA ASP A 69 28.64 -8.55 -7.82
C ASP A 69 27.74 -9.81 -7.84
N GLY A 70 28.25 -10.98 -7.44
CA GLY A 70 27.45 -12.18 -7.04
C GLY A 70 26.64 -12.95 -8.11
N TRP A 71 26.31 -12.35 -9.25
CA TRP A 71 25.45 -12.95 -10.29
C TRP A 71 26.08 -14.19 -10.98
N LYS A 72 25.31 -15.30 -11.07
CA LYS A 72 25.64 -16.49 -11.87
C LYS A 72 24.80 -16.51 -13.16
N THR A 73 25.43 -16.50 -14.34
CA THR A 73 24.72 -16.44 -15.64
C THR A 73 24.60 -17.78 -16.37
N ASP A 74 25.44 -18.78 -16.01
CA ASP A 74 25.49 -20.11 -16.63
C ASP A 74 25.22 -21.22 -15.61
N VAL A 75 24.08 -21.12 -14.89
CA VAL A 75 23.67 -22.16 -13.93
C VAL A 75 22.73 -23.15 -14.61
N ASN A 76 23.17 -24.40 -14.72
CA ASN A 76 22.27 -25.50 -15.11
C ASN A 76 21.40 -25.86 -13.90
N VAL A 77 20.08 -25.73 -14.05
CA VAL A 77 19.09 -26.14 -13.05
C VAL A 77 18.44 -27.44 -13.50
N ASP A 78 18.76 -28.52 -12.82
CA ASP A 78 18.21 -29.84 -13.12
C ASP A 78 16.90 -30.07 -12.37
N ILE A 79 15.80 -30.21 -13.10
CA ILE A 79 14.50 -30.63 -12.55
C ILE A 79 14.21 -32.08 -12.92
N LYS A 80 13.68 -32.85 -11.96
CA LYS A 80 13.25 -34.22 -12.22
C LYS A 80 11.90 -34.23 -12.94
N VAL A 81 11.94 -34.22 -14.27
CA VAL A 81 10.82 -34.71 -15.07
C VAL A 81 10.71 -36.23 -14.83
N PRO A 82 9.52 -36.82 -14.69
CA PRO A 82 9.34 -38.28 -14.62
C PRO A 82 9.91 -39.01 -15.87
N SER A 83 11.22 -39.20 -15.89
CA SER A 83 12.03 -40.01 -16.81
C SER A 83 13.45 -40.13 -16.25
N HIS A 84 14.16 -41.21 -16.59
CA HIS A 84 15.40 -41.67 -15.93
C HIS A 84 16.66 -40.88 -16.36
N GLU A 85 17.42 -40.30 -15.40
CA GLU A 85 18.91 -40.21 -15.25
C GLU A 85 19.44 -38.90 -14.57
N LYS A 86 20.66 -38.92 -14.00
CA LYS A 86 21.26 -37.91 -13.07
C LYS A 86 22.74 -37.60 -13.41
N ARG A 87 23.22 -36.35 -13.18
CA ARG A 87 24.63 -36.01 -12.85
C ARG A 87 24.79 -34.61 -12.19
N SER A 88 26.01 -34.26 -11.74
CA SER A 88 26.35 -33.52 -10.50
C SER A 88 26.98 -32.10 -10.62
N GLU A 89 26.96 -31.38 -9.47
CA GLU A 89 27.09 -29.93 -9.17
C GLU A 89 28.50 -29.27 -9.12
N GLY A 90 28.50 -27.92 -9.03
CA GLY A 90 29.65 -27.00 -8.96
C GLY A 90 29.76 -26.13 -7.67
N SER A 91 30.59 -25.08 -7.77
CA SER A 91 31.40 -24.41 -6.72
C SER A 91 30.81 -23.18 -5.97
N GLU A 92 31.43 -22.86 -4.82
CA GLU A 92 31.12 -21.90 -3.72
C GLU A 92 31.46 -20.40 -3.96
N ARG A 93 30.76 -19.44 -3.28
CA ARG A 93 31.15 -18.00 -3.12
C ARG A 93 30.56 -17.30 -1.85
N LYS A 94 31.20 -16.20 -1.41
CA LYS A 94 30.95 -15.39 -0.18
C LYS A 94 30.25 -14.04 -0.42
N PHE A 95 29.44 -13.59 0.55
CA PHE A 95 28.73 -12.29 0.57
C PHE A 95 29.47 -11.20 1.36
N THR A 96 29.32 -9.92 0.98
CA THR A 96 29.77 -8.75 1.78
C THR A 96 28.62 -7.74 1.92
N ALA A 97 28.32 -7.33 3.16
CA ALA A 97 27.33 -6.29 3.46
C ALA A 97 28.03 -5.13 4.18
N THR A 98 27.96 -3.92 3.62
CA THR A 98 28.57 -2.71 4.17
C THR A 98 27.56 -1.55 4.12
N SER A 99 26.84 -1.33 5.21
CA SER A 99 26.09 -0.07 5.40
C SER A 99 26.27 0.43 6.83
N LYS A 100 26.42 1.76 6.96
CA LYS A 100 26.65 2.47 8.24
C LYS A 100 25.44 2.44 9.18
N ARG A 101 24.27 2.04 8.67
CA ARG A 101 22.99 2.18 9.35
C ARG A 101 22.33 0.85 9.72
N PHE A 102 23.09 -0.24 9.67
CA PHE A 102 22.61 -1.56 10.07
C PHE A 102 22.40 -1.63 11.59
N HIS A 103 21.20 -1.99 12.00
CA HIS A 103 20.91 -2.44 13.36
C HIS A 103 21.37 -3.89 13.51
N LEU A 104 22.36 -4.11 14.37
CA LEU A 104 22.98 -5.43 14.56
C LEU A 104 22.46 -6.17 15.80
N THR A 105 22.03 -5.41 16.81
CA THR A 105 21.49 -5.92 18.07
C THR A 105 20.01 -5.62 18.15
N PRO A 106 19.15 -6.61 18.44
CA PRO A 106 17.73 -6.35 18.64
C PRO A 106 17.44 -5.67 19.96
N PHE A 107 16.29 -5.02 20.04
CA PHE A 107 15.78 -4.46 21.28
C PHE A 107 14.26 -4.38 21.27
N LYS A 108 13.66 -4.29 22.46
CA LYS A 108 12.25 -3.98 22.61
C LYS A 108 12.06 -2.48 22.83
N ARG A 109 11.33 -1.82 21.93
CA ARG A 109 10.96 -0.41 22.03
C ARG A 109 9.75 -0.27 22.95
N MET A 110 9.90 0.50 24.01
CA MET A 110 8.85 0.76 25.00
C MET A 110 8.54 2.25 25.02
N TRP A 111 7.26 2.60 25.15
CA TRP A 111 6.80 3.98 25.28
C TRP A 111 6.00 4.15 26.56
N LYS A 112 6.27 5.23 27.29
CA LYS A 112 5.50 5.64 28.46
C LYS A 112 4.73 6.90 28.12
N SER A 113 3.40 6.80 28.10
CA SER A 113 2.52 7.93 27.81
C SER A 113 2.76 9.07 28.80
N PRO A 114 3.01 10.31 28.35
CA PRO A 114 3.18 11.46 29.24
C PRO A 114 1.85 11.87 29.90
N THR A 115 0.73 11.60 29.24
CA THR A 115 -0.63 11.94 29.71
C THR A 115 -1.20 10.90 30.67
N THR A 116 -1.09 9.61 30.34
CA THR A 116 -1.69 8.53 31.16
C THR A 116 -0.68 7.82 32.07
N GLY A 117 0.62 8.00 31.84
CA GLY A 117 1.68 7.27 32.54
C GLY A 117 1.79 5.79 32.17
N LYS A 118 0.90 5.27 31.29
CA LYS A 118 0.85 3.86 30.87
C LYS A 118 2.09 3.50 30.04
N LEU A 119 2.73 2.37 30.39
CA LEU A 119 3.85 1.81 29.64
C LEU A 119 3.32 0.81 28.61
N GLN A 120 3.75 0.92 27.36
CA GLN A 120 3.33 0.08 26.24
C GLN A 120 4.51 -0.35 25.38
N ARG A 121 4.40 -1.53 24.78
CA ARG A 121 5.30 -1.99 23.72
C ARG A 121 4.97 -1.29 22.42
N LEU A 122 6.00 -0.87 21.68
CA LEU A 122 5.89 -0.42 20.30
C LEU A 122 6.40 -1.48 19.32
N TYR A 123 5.69 -1.61 18.19
CA TYR A 123 5.99 -2.52 17.08
C TYR A 123 6.07 -1.68 15.80
N ASP A 124 7.24 -1.68 15.15
CA ASP A 124 7.54 -0.84 13.99
C ASP A 124 8.44 -1.55 12.97
N GLU A 125 9.52 -2.15 13.43
CA GLU A 125 10.63 -2.63 12.60
C GLU A 125 10.93 -4.10 12.87
N LEU A 126 11.55 -4.77 11.90
CA LEU A 126 11.88 -6.20 12.07
C LEU A 126 12.96 -6.42 13.14
N TYR A 127 13.98 -5.56 13.22
CA TYR A 127 15.02 -5.66 14.27
C TYR A 127 14.50 -5.30 15.68
N THR A 128 13.29 -4.75 15.81
CA THR A 128 12.62 -4.56 17.10
C THR A 128 11.58 -5.63 17.38
N SER A 129 11.38 -6.61 16.49
CA SER A 129 10.27 -7.58 16.55
C SER A 129 10.55 -8.78 17.45
N ASP A 130 9.51 -9.50 17.86
CA ASP A 130 9.67 -10.71 18.67
C ASP A 130 10.41 -11.82 17.89
N ALA A 131 10.14 -11.99 16.60
CA ALA A 131 10.86 -12.99 15.78
C ALA A 131 12.37 -12.75 15.79
N TRP A 132 12.83 -11.50 15.67
CA TRP A 132 14.27 -11.21 15.69
C TRP A 132 14.88 -11.44 17.06
N ASN A 133 14.22 -10.99 18.13
CA ASN A 133 14.69 -11.22 19.49
C ASN A 133 14.83 -12.74 19.76
N GLU A 134 13.83 -13.55 19.38
CA GLU A 134 13.87 -15.00 19.52
C GLU A 134 14.99 -15.65 18.70
N ALA A 135 15.15 -15.23 17.44
CA ALA A 135 16.22 -15.74 16.57
C ALA A 135 17.62 -15.37 17.10
N HIS A 136 17.77 -14.16 17.63
CA HIS A 136 19.02 -13.68 18.22
C HIS A 136 19.36 -14.46 19.48
N ASP A 137 18.40 -14.62 20.40
CA ASP A 137 18.56 -15.41 21.62
C ASP A 137 18.90 -16.87 21.32
N ALA A 138 18.28 -17.46 20.29
CA ALA A 138 18.55 -18.83 19.87
C ALA A 138 20.01 -19.01 19.39
N ILE A 139 20.59 -17.98 18.76
CA ILE A 139 21.99 -17.97 18.34
C ILE A 139 22.90 -17.75 19.55
N GLN A 140 22.60 -16.80 20.44
CA GLN A 140 23.42 -16.57 21.63
C GLN A 140 23.51 -17.81 22.55
N LYS A 141 22.44 -18.62 22.62
CA LYS A 141 22.43 -19.89 23.36
C LYS A 141 23.37 -20.95 22.78
N GLN A 142 23.79 -20.83 21.52
CA GLN A 142 24.73 -21.74 20.86
C GLN A 142 26.20 -21.33 21.09
N TRP A 143 26.44 -20.24 21.82
CA TRP A 143 27.77 -19.71 22.07
C TRP A 143 28.68 -20.76 22.73
N GLN A 144 29.89 -20.87 22.20
CA GLN A 144 30.93 -21.78 22.69
C GLN A 144 32.05 -20.99 23.37
N GLU A 145 32.58 -21.54 24.46
CA GLU A 145 33.71 -20.96 25.19
C GLU A 145 34.94 -20.81 24.26
N GLY A 146 35.42 -19.58 24.08
CA GLY A 146 36.64 -19.26 23.33
C GLY A 146 36.45 -18.32 22.11
N CYS A 147 35.22 -18.05 21.67
CA CYS A 147 34.96 -17.06 20.63
C CYS A 147 34.79 -15.65 21.22
N THR A 148 35.63 -14.70 20.81
CA THR A 148 35.63 -13.30 21.28
C THR A 148 34.85 -12.34 20.39
N LEU A 149 34.36 -12.80 19.24
CA LEU A 149 33.64 -11.97 18.29
C LEU A 149 32.15 -11.89 18.66
N GLU A 150 31.55 -10.73 18.45
CA GLU A 150 30.10 -10.53 18.63
C GLU A 150 29.30 -11.33 17.59
N TRP A 151 28.23 -12.00 18.04
CA TRP A 151 27.33 -12.77 17.18
C TRP A 151 26.09 -11.93 16.84
N VAL A 152 25.88 -11.66 15.56
CA VAL A 152 24.83 -10.76 15.07
C VAL A 152 24.05 -11.40 13.92
N ILE A 153 22.84 -10.91 13.65
CA ILE A 153 21.98 -11.43 12.59
C ILE A 153 22.06 -10.53 11.35
N ALA A 154 22.11 -11.15 10.17
CA ALA A 154 21.71 -10.53 8.91
C ALA A 154 20.30 -11.02 8.57
N GLY A 155 19.29 -10.16 8.77
CA GLY A 155 17.89 -10.54 8.56
C GLY A 155 17.53 -10.43 7.10
N LEU A 156 17.04 -11.51 6.50
CA LEU A 156 16.72 -11.62 5.09
C LEU A 156 15.19 -11.57 4.91
N MET A 157 14.73 -10.65 4.09
CA MET A 157 13.33 -10.45 3.72
C MET A 157 13.21 -10.58 2.20
N PHE A 158 12.32 -11.46 1.73
CA PHE A 158 12.18 -11.76 0.31
C PHE A 158 10.84 -11.28 -0.27
N TRP A 159 10.86 -10.93 -1.55
CA TRP A 159 9.66 -10.71 -2.36
C TRP A 159 9.81 -11.41 -3.69
N SER A 160 8.73 -11.93 -4.24
CA SER A 160 8.65 -12.30 -5.64
C SER A 160 7.29 -11.96 -6.18
N ASP A 161 7.27 -11.58 -7.45
CA ASP A 161 6.06 -11.40 -8.24
C ASP A 161 6.43 -11.50 -9.73
N SER A 162 5.66 -12.27 -10.49
CA SER A 162 5.83 -12.41 -11.94
C SER A 162 5.21 -11.21 -12.65
N THR A 163 6.02 -10.46 -13.40
CA THR A 163 5.58 -9.22 -14.05
C THR A 163 5.68 -9.26 -15.58
N HIS A 164 4.68 -8.67 -16.25
CA HIS A 164 4.71 -8.40 -17.68
C HIS A 164 5.61 -7.20 -17.98
N LEU A 165 6.51 -7.35 -18.96
CA LEU A 165 7.52 -6.34 -19.30
C LEU A 165 7.12 -5.39 -20.43
N ALA A 166 6.11 -5.76 -21.22
CA ALA A 166 5.64 -4.98 -22.34
C ALA A 166 4.12 -4.78 -22.28
N GLN A 167 3.64 -3.61 -22.70
CA GLN A 167 2.21 -3.35 -22.88
C GLN A 167 1.63 -4.13 -24.07
N PHE A 168 2.48 -4.41 -25.07
CA PHE A 168 2.19 -5.27 -26.21
C PHE A 168 3.25 -6.37 -26.31
N GLY A 169 2.82 -7.64 -26.33
CA GLY A 169 3.68 -8.83 -26.42
C GLY A 169 3.69 -9.71 -25.17
N HIS A 170 4.28 -10.90 -25.28
CA HIS A 170 4.22 -11.96 -24.25
C HIS A 170 5.43 -11.98 -23.28
N ALA A 171 6.27 -10.96 -23.29
CA ALA A 171 7.49 -10.93 -22.47
C ALA A 171 7.14 -10.78 -20.98
N THR A 172 7.55 -11.76 -20.17
CA THR A 172 7.36 -11.78 -18.71
C THR A 172 8.70 -12.06 -18.02
N THR A 173 8.82 -11.65 -16.77
CA THR A 173 9.97 -11.96 -15.92
C THR A 173 9.52 -12.16 -14.49
N TRP A 174 10.25 -12.99 -13.75
CA TRP A 174 9.90 -13.33 -12.38
C TRP A 174 11.08 -13.05 -11.45
N PRO A 175 11.29 -11.79 -11.06
CA PRO A 175 12.37 -11.40 -10.17
C PRO A 175 12.08 -11.84 -8.72
N VAL A 176 13.17 -12.16 -8.01
CA VAL A 176 13.18 -12.30 -6.55
C VAL A 176 14.01 -11.19 -5.98
N TYR A 177 13.43 -10.45 -5.05
CA TYR A 177 14.05 -9.33 -4.37
C TYR A 177 14.49 -9.73 -2.96
N LEU A 178 15.59 -9.14 -2.48
CA LEU A 178 16.07 -9.30 -1.11
C LEU A 178 16.30 -7.93 -0.48
N CYS A 179 15.78 -7.75 0.74
CA CYS A 179 16.12 -6.66 1.62
C CYS A 179 16.72 -7.20 2.92
N PHE A 180 17.57 -6.39 3.55
CA PHE A 180 18.05 -6.63 4.90
C PHE A 180 17.12 -5.98 5.92
N GLY A 181 16.51 -6.79 6.77
CA GLY A 181 15.71 -6.36 7.92
C GLY A 181 16.51 -5.64 9.02
N ASN A 182 17.82 -5.46 8.81
CA ASN A 182 18.69 -4.64 9.64
C ASN A 182 18.55 -3.14 9.37
N LEU A 183 17.96 -2.75 8.24
CA LEU A 183 17.72 -1.35 7.88
C LEU A 183 16.34 -0.91 8.34
N SER A 184 16.20 0.36 8.72
CA SER A 184 14.87 0.92 8.92
C SER A 184 14.11 0.97 7.60
N LYS A 185 12.80 0.79 7.66
CA LYS A 185 11.94 0.89 6.48
C LYS A 185 12.04 2.25 5.78
N TYR A 186 12.22 3.35 6.50
CA TYR A 186 12.38 4.68 5.90
C TYR A 186 13.65 4.77 5.05
N GLU A 187 14.75 4.18 5.51
CA GLU A 187 16.01 4.15 4.76
C GLU A 187 15.91 3.24 3.54
N PHE A 188 15.27 2.10 3.72
CA PHE A 188 15.01 1.15 2.65
C PHE A 188 14.13 1.76 1.56
N LEU A 189 13.00 2.38 1.92
CA LEU A 189 12.08 3.01 0.98
C LEU A 189 12.73 4.19 0.25
N ALA A 190 13.52 5.02 0.94
CA ALA A 190 14.31 6.07 0.29
C ALA A 190 15.31 5.50 -0.73
N GLN A 191 15.90 4.34 -0.41
CA GLN A 191 16.85 3.61 -1.23
C GLN A 191 16.23 2.86 -2.42
N LEU A 192 14.92 2.57 -2.43
CA LEU A 192 14.23 1.96 -3.59
C LEU A 192 14.35 2.80 -4.87
N THR A 193 14.51 4.12 -4.72
CA THR A 193 14.69 5.04 -5.86
C THR A 193 16.11 5.01 -6.43
N THR A 194 17.08 4.50 -5.67
CA THR A 194 18.52 4.67 -5.93
C THR A 194 19.34 3.38 -5.81
N THR A 195 18.84 2.26 -5.30
CA THR A 195 19.67 1.05 -5.08
C THR A 195 18.93 -0.26 -5.35
N GLN A 196 19.72 -1.29 -5.64
CA GLN A 196 19.30 -2.56 -6.21
C GLN A 196 18.63 -3.48 -5.20
N LEU A 197 17.53 -4.12 -5.62
CA LEU A 197 16.85 -5.16 -4.84
C LEU A 197 16.87 -6.53 -5.48
N ALA A 198 17.07 -6.63 -6.79
CA ALA A 198 16.91 -7.89 -7.52
C ALA A 198 18.08 -8.82 -7.21
N LEU A 199 17.82 -9.86 -6.42
CA LEU A 199 18.79 -10.90 -6.08
C LEU A 199 18.88 -11.95 -7.20
N MET A 200 17.75 -12.24 -7.85
CA MET A 200 17.62 -13.32 -8.83
C MET A 200 16.49 -13.05 -9.81
N ILE A 201 16.56 -13.67 -10.99
CA ILE A 201 15.44 -13.80 -11.93
C ILE A 201 15.13 -15.29 -12.09
N VAL A 202 13.92 -15.73 -11.75
CA VAL A 202 13.45 -17.10 -11.95
C VAL A 202 13.24 -17.32 -13.45
N VAL A 203 13.90 -18.35 -13.98
CA VAL A 203 13.77 -18.75 -15.38
C VAL A 203 12.45 -19.50 -15.57
N GLN A 204 11.73 -19.22 -16.65
CA GLN A 204 10.52 -19.95 -17.02
C GLN A 204 10.87 -21.27 -17.71
N LEU A 205 9.92 -22.22 -17.71
CA LEU A 205 10.10 -23.44 -18.50
C LEU A 205 10.27 -23.07 -19.99
N PRO A 206 11.29 -23.63 -20.68
CA PRO A 206 11.50 -23.33 -22.09
C PRO A 206 10.39 -23.94 -22.95
N GLU A 207 10.00 -23.28 -24.05
CA GLU A 207 9.00 -23.81 -24.99
C GLU A 207 9.37 -25.22 -25.52
N SER A 208 10.67 -25.53 -25.56
CA SER A 208 11.20 -26.84 -25.97
C SER A 208 10.77 -28.00 -25.06
N ILE A 209 10.31 -27.74 -23.82
CA ILE A 209 9.86 -28.79 -22.91
C ILE A 209 8.63 -29.52 -23.46
N ILE A 210 7.75 -28.84 -24.19
CA ILE A 210 6.58 -29.44 -24.82
C ILE A 210 7.04 -30.45 -25.88
N GLY A 211 8.02 -30.06 -26.72
CA GLY A 211 8.65 -30.96 -27.69
C GLY A 211 9.32 -32.16 -27.04
N PHE A 212 10.00 -31.96 -25.90
CA PHE A 212 10.59 -33.04 -25.11
C PHE A 212 9.53 -34.01 -24.55
N ILE A 213 8.46 -33.50 -23.94
CA ILE A 213 7.38 -34.33 -23.39
C ILE A 213 6.69 -35.15 -24.50
N ASN A 214 6.45 -34.53 -25.66
CA ASN A 214 5.87 -35.19 -26.84
C ASN A 214 6.74 -36.33 -27.38
N SER A 215 8.06 -36.29 -27.16
CA SER A 215 8.96 -37.36 -27.63
C SER A 215 8.81 -38.68 -26.86
N PHE A 216 8.25 -38.66 -25.65
CA PHE A 216 8.09 -39.85 -24.80
C PHE A 216 6.64 -40.14 -24.37
N THR A 217 5.68 -39.24 -24.63
CA THR A 217 4.27 -39.42 -24.26
C THR A 217 3.33 -39.15 -25.43
N LYS A 218 2.32 -40.02 -25.62
CA LYS A 218 1.27 -39.86 -26.66
C LYS A 218 0.03 -39.09 -26.16
N LEU A 219 0.07 -38.57 -24.93
CA LEU A 219 -1.04 -37.85 -24.32
C LEU A 219 -1.17 -36.47 -24.97
N LYS A 220 -2.38 -36.02 -25.28
CA LYS A 220 -2.62 -34.68 -25.86
C LYS A 220 -2.70 -33.56 -24.82
N ASN A 221 -2.84 -33.90 -23.54
CA ASN A 221 -2.99 -32.94 -22.45
C ASN A 221 -1.86 -33.11 -21.43
N HIS A 222 -0.99 -32.09 -21.32
CA HIS A 222 0.19 -32.08 -20.46
C HIS A 222 0.08 -31.11 -19.28
N THR A 223 -1.09 -30.51 -19.05
CA THR A 223 -1.27 -29.41 -18.07
C THR A 223 -0.81 -29.79 -16.66
N ASP A 224 -1.21 -30.96 -16.17
CA ASP A 224 -0.82 -31.44 -14.84
C ASP A 224 0.68 -31.68 -14.71
N LEU A 225 1.29 -32.24 -15.76
CA LEU A 225 2.73 -32.50 -15.81
C LEU A 225 3.53 -31.20 -15.88
N LEU A 226 3.11 -30.27 -16.74
CA LEU A 226 3.73 -28.94 -16.85
C LEU A 226 3.62 -28.18 -15.54
N THR A 227 2.46 -28.22 -14.89
CA THR A 227 2.27 -27.57 -13.58
C THR A 227 3.17 -28.18 -12.52
N HIS A 228 3.36 -29.51 -12.52
CA HIS A 228 4.31 -30.19 -11.63
C HIS A 228 5.77 -29.78 -11.94
N CYS A 229 6.16 -29.74 -13.22
CA CYS A 229 7.48 -29.30 -13.64
C CYS A 229 7.76 -27.83 -13.27
N LYS A 230 6.77 -26.92 -13.39
CA LYS A 230 6.90 -25.52 -12.96
C LYS A 230 7.20 -25.43 -11.47
N ARG A 231 6.52 -26.22 -10.64
CA ARG A 231 6.77 -26.29 -9.19
C ARG A 231 8.17 -26.85 -8.88
N GLU A 232 8.57 -27.94 -9.53
CA GLU A 232 9.92 -28.50 -9.34
C GLU A 232 11.00 -27.51 -9.77
N LEU A 233 10.79 -26.75 -10.86
CA LEU A 233 11.73 -25.72 -11.32
C LEU A 233 11.92 -24.61 -10.30
N PHE A 234 10.84 -24.06 -9.78
CA PHE A 234 10.93 -23.02 -8.77
C PHE A 234 11.73 -23.48 -7.54
N HIS A 235 11.43 -24.67 -7.02
CA HIS A 235 12.14 -25.22 -5.85
C HIS A 235 13.60 -25.58 -6.20
N ALA A 236 13.88 -26.04 -7.41
CA ALA A 236 15.25 -26.30 -7.87
C ALA A 236 16.07 -25.01 -8.02
N VAL A 237 15.45 -23.92 -8.50
CA VAL A 237 16.08 -22.59 -8.55
C VAL A 237 16.41 -22.11 -7.14
N TRP A 238 15.50 -22.26 -6.17
CA TRP A 238 15.79 -21.98 -4.77
C TRP A 238 16.89 -22.87 -4.18
N MET A 239 17.06 -24.10 -4.68
CA MET A 239 18.13 -25.00 -4.23
C MET A 239 19.51 -24.49 -4.64
N VAL A 240 19.61 -23.75 -5.74
CA VAL A 240 20.85 -23.06 -6.16
C VAL A 240 21.20 -21.91 -5.22
N LEU A 241 20.19 -21.18 -4.71
CA LEU A 241 20.42 -20.09 -3.75
C LEU A 241 20.74 -20.62 -2.35
N LEU A 242 20.04 -21.67 -1.91
CA LEU A 242 20.25 -22.35 -0.63
C LEU A 242 21.34 -23.43 -0.74
N ASP A 243 22.46 -23.06 -1.37
CA ASP A 243 23.61 -23.93 -1.60
C ASP A 243 24.31 -24.32 -0.28
N ASN A 244 25.31 -25.21 -0.35
CA ASN A 244 26.01 -25.67 0.85
C ASN A 244 26.76 -24.55 1.56
N VAL A 245 27.18 -23.49 0.85
CA VAL A 245 27.85 -22.33 1.46
C VAL A 245 26.86 -21.53 2.28
N PHE A 246 25.67 -21.27 1.73
CA PHE A 246 24.61 -20.60 2.46
C PHE A 246 24.21 -21.39 3.69
N ILE A 247 24.07 -22.72 3.59
CA ILE A 247 23.74 -23.57 4.73
C ILE A 247 24.84 -23.57 5.79
N GLU A 248 26.11 -23.60 5.40
CA GLU A 248 27.23 -23.50 6.34
C GLU A 248 27.26 -22.13 7.03
N ALA A 249 27.00 -21.05 6.28
CA ALA A 249 26.85 -19.71 6.82
C ALA A 249 25.63 -19.59 7.74
N TYR A 250 24.52 -20.23 7.39
CA TYR A 250 23.30 -20.26 8.21
C TYR A 250 23.55 -20.97 9.54
N LYS A 251 24.27 -22.09 9.51
CA LYS A 251 24.59 -22.89 10.70
C LYS A 251 25.64 -22.23 11.59
N ASN A 252 26.77 -21.80 11.02
CA ASN A 252 27.96 -21.41 11.80
C ASN A 252 28.28 -19.91 11.73
N GLY A 253 27.51 -19.14 10.97
CA GLY A 253 27.77 -17.73 10.74
C GLY A 253 28.98 -17.50 9.83
N ILE A 254 29.16 -16.24 9.43
CA ILE A 254 30.30 -15.79 8.62
C ILE A 254 30.98 -14.60 9.30
N VAL A 255 32.31 -14.62 9.37
CA VAL A 255 33.05 -13.50 9.94
C VAL A 255 33.11 -12.36 8.92
N ILE A 256 32.49 -11.24 9.27
CA ILE A 256 32.46 -10.03 8.44
C ILE A 256 33.06 -8.86 9.23
N LYS A 257 33.91 -8.07 8.56
CA LYS A 257 34.33 -6.76 9.06
C LYS A 257 33.23 -5.75 8.75
N CYS A 258 32.50 -5.32 9.78
CA CYS A 258 31.43 -4.34 9.65
C CYS A 258 31.97 -2.95 9.34
N HIS A 259 31.06 -2.01 9.03
CA HIS A 259 31.40 -0.64 8.62
C HIS A 259 32.18 0.15 9.69
N ASP A 260 32.00 -0.20 10.97
CA ASP A 260 32.69 0.36 12.13
C ASP A 260 34.10 -0.21 12.32
N GLY A 261 34.51 -1.13 11.45
CA GLY A 261 35.82 -1.77 11.49
C GLY A 261 35.91 -2.99 12.41
N VAL A 262 34.83 -3.32 13.13
CA VAL A 262 34.77 -4.45 14.06
C VAL A 262 34.44 -5.75 13.31
N LEU A 263 35.14 -6.83 13.65
CA LEU A 263 34.85 -8.17 13.14
C LEU A 263 33.71 -8.79 13.95
N ARG A 264 32.70 -9.31 13.26
CA ARG A 264 31.55 -9.98 13.88
C ARG A 264 31.22 -11.28 13.19
N HIS A 265 30.69 -12.25 13.93
CA HIS A 265 30.05 -13.44 13.37
C HIS A 265 28.63 -13.10 12.97
N VAL A 266 28.37 -13.04 11.66
CA VAL A 266 27.08 -12.69 11.08
C VAL A 266 26.33 -13.95 10.67
N TYR A 267 25.13 -14.14 11.21
CA TYR A 267 24.25 -15.28 10.91
C TYR A 267 23.10 -14.82 10.00
N PRO A 268 23.02 -15.32 8.75
CA PRO A 268 21.87 -15.03 7.89
C PRO A 268 20.62 -15.73 8.43
N ARG A 269 19.50 -15.02 8.56
CA ARG A 269 18.20 -15.57 8.99
C ARG A 269 17.09 -15.05 8.10
N ILE A 270 16.24 -15.95 7.61
CA ILE A 270 15.09 -15.60 6.77
C ILE A 270 13.91 -15.33 7.70
N PHE A 271 13.32 -14.14 7.59
CA PHE A 271 12.18 -13.72 8.43
C PHE A 271 10.88 -13.64 7.66
N THR A 272 10.91 -13.06 6.45
CA THR A 272 9.69 -12.83 5.67
C THR A 272 9.88 -13.23 4.22
N TYR A 273 8.78 -13.69 3.62
CA TYR A 273 8.64 -13.85 2.18
C TYR A 273 7.23 -13.38 1.79
N SER A 274 7.20 -12.25 1.09
CA SER A 274 5.98 -11.57 0.68
C SER A 274 5.68 -11.79 -0.80
N THR A 275 4.52 -12.37 -1.09
CA THR A 275 4.04 -12.66 -2.45
C THR A 275 2.52 -12.66 -2.49
N ASP A 276 1.95 -12.71 -3.69
CA ASP A 276 0.52 -12.96 -3.88
C ASP A 276 0.13 -14.41 -3.52
N TYR A 277 -1.17 -14.73 -3.55
CA TYR A 277 -1.67 -16.05 -3.14
C TYR A 277 -1.18 -17.22 -4.04
N PRO A 278 -1.29 -17.14 -5.39
CA PRO A 278 -0.70 -18.16 -6.27
C PRO A 278 0.77 -18.47 -5.96
N GLU A 279 1.60 -17.46 -5.70
CA GLU A 279 2.99 -17.66 -5.31
C GLU A 279 3.15 -18.20 -3.89
N LYS A 280 2.32 -17.77 -2.92
CA LYS A 280 2.28 -18.37 -1.57
C LYS A 280 1.96 -19.86 -1.64
N VAL A 281 1.04 -20.26 -2.51
CA VAL A 281 0.68 -21.67 -2.75
C VAL A 281 1.88 -22.46 -3.26
N LEU A 282 2.66 -21.86 -4.16
CA LEU A 282 3.83 -22.46 -4.77
C LEU A 282 5.00 -22.58 -3.76
N LEU A 283 5.23 -21.54 -2.96
CA LEU A 283 6.19 -21.53 -1.84
C LEU A 283 5.82 -22.54 -0.76
N ALA A 284 4.54 -22.60 -0.36
CA ALA A 284 4.03 -23.51 0.66
C ALA A 284 3.90 -24.95 0.17
N THR A 285 4.08 -25.22 -1.13
CA THR A 285 3.86 -26.53 -1.75
C THR A 285 2.47 -27.11 -1.44
N ILE A 286 1.44 -26.26 -1.55
CA ILE A 286 0.03 -26.65 -1.39
C ILE A 286 -0.72 -26.58 -2.72
N ARG A 287 -1.97 -27.03 -2.72
CA ARG A 287 -2.87 -26.98 -3.88
C ARG A 287 -3.55 -25.63 -3.94
N ASP A 288 -3.54 -25.04 -5.12
CA ASP A 288 -4.36 -23.87 -5.37
C ASP A 288 -5.84 -24.21 -5.16
N LYS A 289 -6.53 -23.33 -4.43
CA LYS A 289 -7.93 -23.46 -3.99
C LYS A 289 -8.31 -24.85 -3.45
N GLY A 290 -7.38 -25.53 -2.79
CA GLY A 290 -7.61 -26.85 -2.18
C GLY A 290 -8.67 -26.83 -1.06
N LEU A 291 -8.93 -28.01 -0.48
CA LEU A 291 -9.85 -28.18 0.66
C LEU A 291 -9.43 -27.34 1.88
N CYS A 292 -8.13 -27.19 2.09
CA CYS A 292 -7.49 -26.33 3.08
C CYS A 292 -6.57 -25.38 2.32
N PRO A 293 -7.06 -24.21 1.85
CA PRO A 293 -6.30 -23.35 0.94
C PRO A 293 -5.35 -22.40 1.68
N CYS A 294 -5.45 -22.26 3.01
CA CYS A 294 -4.58 -21.37 3.77
C CYS A 294 -3.12 -21.90 3.81
N PRO A 295 -2.10 -21.09 3.45
CA PRO A 295 -0.69 -21.48 3.59
C PRO A 295 -0.21 -21.66 5.02
N GLN A 296 -0.89 -21.05 6.01
CA GLN A 296 -0.46 -21.09 7.41
C GLN A 296 -1.18 -22.15 8.26
N CYS A 297 -2.41 -22.55 7.91
CA CYS A 297 -3.19 -23.53 8.68
C CYS A 297 -3.97 -24.54 7.83
N TYR A 298 -4.41 -25.62 8.47
CA TYR A 298 -5.23 -26.70 7.91
C TYR A 298 -6.74 -26.47 8.04
N LEU A 299 -7.19 -25.22 8.24
CA LEU A 299 -8.63 -24.94 8.27
C LEU A 299 -9.25 -25.19 6.89
N ALA A 300 -10.37 -25.90 6.90
CA ALA A 300 -11.11 -26.18 5.68
C ALA A 300 -11.74 -24.88 5.12
N LYS A 301 -11.79 -24.75 3.79
CA LYS A 301 -12.36 -23.59 3.09
C LYS A 301 -13.77 -23.23 3.57
N LYS A 302 -14.58 -24.25 3.89
CA LYS A 302 -15.95 -24.08 4.42
C LYS A 302 -16.03 -23.37 5.77
N SER A 303 -14.96 -23.38 6.55
CA SER A 303 -14.90 -22.76 7.88
C SER A 303 -14.48 -21.29 7.85
N PHE A 304 -14.10 -20.75 6.69
CA PHE A 304 -13.60 -19.37 6.57
C PHE A 304 -14.64 -18.29 6.87
N SER A 305 -15.94 -18.61 6.76
CA SER A 305 -17.01 -17.72 7.22
C SER A 305 -16.93 -17.43 8.72
N GLY A 306 -16.25 -18.27 9.50
CA GLY A 306 -16.08 -18.14 10.95
C GLY A 306 -15.08 -17.07 11.41
N LEU A 307 -14.47 -16.31 10.48
CA LEU A 307 -13.51 -15.25 10.82
C LEU A 307 -14.02 -14.33 11.94
N GLY A 308 -13.17 -14.02 12.92
CA GLY A 308 -13.51 -13.16 14.05
C GLY A 308 -14.19 -13.88 15.22
N PHE A 309 -14.59 -15.15 15.07
CA PHE A 309 -14.98 -15.96 16.22
C PHE A 309 -13.74 -16.52 16.95
N PRO A 310 -13.79 -16.70 18.28
CA PRO A 310 -12.71 -17.33 19.04
C PRO A 310 -12.35 -18.74 18.53
N MET A 311 -13.34 -19.49 18.03
CA MET A 311 -13.14 -20.83 17.45
C MET A 311 -12.28 -20.80 16.18
N ASP A 312 -12.37 -19.76 15.34
CA ASP A 312 -11.52 -19.59 14.16
C ASP A 312 -10.06 -19.38 14.58
N LEU A 313 -9.83 -18.48 15.54
CA LEU A 313 -8.49 -18.23 16.09
C LEU A 313 -7.87 -19.49 16.69
N MET A 314 -8.61 -20.20 17.54
CA MET A 314 -8.15 -21.45 18.13
C MET A 314 -7.87 -22.51 17.06
N GLY A 315 -8.74 -22.61 16.06
CA GLY A 315 -8.56 -23.49 14.91
C GLY A 315 -7.24 -23.21 14.18
N ARG A 316 -6.93 -21.95 13.87
CA ARG A 316 -5.68 -21.55 13.21
C ARG A 316 -4.45 -21.96 14.01
N LEU A 317 -4.47 -21.74 15.32
CA LEU A 317 -3.35 -22.04 16.21
C LEU A 317 -3.15 -23.56 16.37
N SER A 318 -4.22 -24.31 16.63
CA SER A 318 -4.14 -25.77 16.77
C SER A 318 -3.87 -26.49 15.44
N GLY A 319 -4.29 -25.88 14.33
CA GLY A 319 -4.19 -26.41 12.98
C GLY A 319 -3.08 -25.76 12.18
N ALA A 320 -2.07 -25.15 12.82
CA ALA A 320 -0.91 -24.59 12.14
C ALA A 320 -0.24 -25.67 11.25
N ARG A 321 0.20 -25.27 10.05
CA ARG A 321 0.82 -26.23 9.13
C ARG A 321 2.19 -26.67 9.61
N THR A 322 2.50 -27.93 9.32
CA THR A 322 3.81 -28.53 9.54
C THR A 322 4.21 -29.29 8.29
N TYR A 323 5.48 -29.27 7.90
CA TYR A 323 5.91 -29.85 6.62
C TYR A 323 5.76 -31.38 6.63
N PRO A 324 4.83 -31.97 5.86
CA PRO A 324 4.47 -33.37 5.99
C PRO A 324 5.34 -34.26 5.08
N ARG A 325 6.65 -34.25 5.33
CA ARG A 325 7.68 -34.89 4.50
C ARG A 325 7.30 -36.32 4.08
N ASN A 326 6.91 -37.17 5.03
CA ASN A 326 6.59 -38.58 4.75
C ASN A 326 5.46 -38.77 3.74
N LYS A 327 4.41 -37.93 3.77
CA LYS A 327 3.29 -38.00 2.82
C LYS A 327 3.73 -37.62 1.41
N ILE A 328 4.54 -36.56 1.31
CA ILE A 328 5.08 -36.08 0.03
C ILE A 328 5.99 -37.13 -0.59
N TYR A 329 6.88 -37.74 0.20
CA TYR A 329 7.74 -38.83 -0.28
C TYR A 329 6.94 -40.04 -0.75
N ALA A 330 5.91 -40.46 0.00
CA ALA A 330 5.05 -41.56 -0.40
C ALA A 330 4.34 -41.27 -1.75
N ALA A 331 3.78 -40.08 -1.91
CA ALA A 331 3.17 -39.65 -3.17
C ALA A 331 4.18 -39.62 -4.33
N ARG A 332 5.40 -39.13 -4.08
CA ARG A 332 6.48 -39.13 -5.08
C ARG A 332 6.93 -40.54 -5.45
N CYS A 333 7.02 -41.48 -4.52
CA CYS A 333 7.28 -42.89 -4.84
C CYS A 333 6.21 -43.44 -5.79
N VAL A 334 4.94 -43.17 -5.51
CA VAL A 334 3.81 -43.60 -6.37
C VAL A 334 3.91 -43.00 -7.79
N ILE A 335 4.35 -41.75 -7.93
CA ILE A 335 4.51 -41.09 -9.24
C ILE A 335 5.78 -41.60 -9.96
N TYR A 336 6.94 -41.46 -9.34
CA TYR A 336 8.24 -41.64 -10.00
C TYR A 336 8.70 -43.10 -10.08
N GLN A 337 8.28 -43.97 -9.15
CA GLN A 337 8.68 -45.39 -9.15
C GLN A 337 7.59 -46.28 -9.73
N LEU A 338 6.31 -45.97 -9.46
CA LEU A 338 5.17 -46.79 -9.91
C LEU A 338 4.46 -46.22 -11.16
N GLY A 339 4.91 -45.08 -11.69
CA GLY A 339 4.40 -44.48 -12.92
C GLY A 339 2.94 -44.05 -12.87
N LYS A 340 2.39 -43.75 -11.69
CA LYS A 340 0.99 -43.33 -11.55
C LYS A 340 0.80 -41.86 -11.91
N PRO A 341 -0.37 -41.47 -12.47
CA PRO A 341 -0.66 -40.07 -12.78
C PRO A 341 -0.61 -39.16 -11.55
N ILE A 342 -0.17 -37.91 -11.72
CA ILE A 342 -0.01 -36.91 -10.65
C ILE A 342 -1.35 -36.62 -9.94
N LYS A 343 -2.45 -36.47 -10.69
CA LYS A 343 -3.82 -36.34 -10.16
C LYS A 343 -4.58 -37.67 -10.09
N GLY A 344 -3.87 -38.80 -10.14
CA GLY A 344 -4.49 -40.12 -10.06
C GLY A 344 -4.96 -40.46 -8.64
N THR A 345 -5.96 -41.34 -8.53
CA THR A 345 -6.58 -41.74 -7.25
C THR A 345 -5.58 -42.15 -6.17
N ALA A 346 -4.49 -42.83 -6.55
CA ALA A 346 -3.45 -43.29 -5.63
C ALA A 346 -2.62 -42.14 -5.02
N VAL A 347 -2.46 -41.01 -5.72
CA VAL A 347 -1.77 -39.82 -5.21
C VAL A 347 -2.75 -38.94 -4.46
N GLU A 348 -3.97 -38.79 -4.99
CA GLU A 348 -5.04 -38.01 -4.40
C GLU A 348 -5.43 -38.51 -3.01
N SER A 349 -5.50 -39.83 -2.80
CA SER A 349 -5.80 -40.42 -1.48
C SER A 349 -4.77 -40.10 -0.40
N ILE A 350 -3.56 -39.68 -0.78
CA ILE A 350 -2.48 -39.30 0.15
C ILE A 350 -2.52 -37.79 0.45
N LEU A 351 -2.74 -36.97 -0.57
CA LEU A 351 -2.46 -35.52 -0.52
C LEU A 351 -3.71 -34.62 -0.52
N LYS A 352 -4.86 -35.07 -1.03
CA LYS A 352 -6.03 -34.22 -1.30
C LYS A 352 -6.60 -33.58 -0.05
N ASP A 353 -6.83 -34.37 1.01
CA ASP A 353 -7.44 -33.91 2.26
C ASP A 353 -6.65 -32.77 2.93
N TRP A 354 -5.33 -32.77 2.73
CA TRP A 354 -4.40 -31.81 3.33
C TRP A 354 -4.04 -30.67 2.36
N SER A 355 -4.59 -30.72 1.15
CA SER A 355 -4.30 -29.80 0.05
C SER A 355 -2.81 -29.72 -0.28
N LEU A 356 -2.11 -30.85 -0.31
CA LEU A 356 -0.68 -30.92 -0.60
C LEU A 356 -0.41 -31.22 -2.07
N VAL A 357 0.76 -30.83 -2.57
CA VAL A 357 1.26 -31.26 -3.89
C VAL A 357 2.47 -32.20 -3.74
N PRO A 358 2.75 -33.06 -4.72
CA PRO A 358 3.86 -34.01 -4.65
C PRO A 358 5.23 -33.37 -4.95
N THR A 359 5.47 -32.14 -4.49
CA THR A 359 6.71 -31.37 -4.68
C THR A 359 7.45 -31.28 -3.34
N LEU A 360 8.77 -31.52 -3.37
CA LEU A 360 9.61 -31.32 -2.18
C LEU A 360 9.86 -29.83 -1.99
N ASN A 361 9.72 -29.35 -0.77
CA ASN A 361 9.94 -27.95 -0.45
C ASN A 361 11.42 -27.70 -0.12
N THR A 362 12.13 -26.91 -0.94
CA THR A 362 13.57 -26.70 -0.76
C THR A 362 13.90 -26.05 0.58
N PHE A 363 13.11 -25.07 1.04
CA PHE A 363 13.32 -24.44 2.34
C PHE A 363 13.17 -25.46 3.46
N ALA A 364 12.12 -26.27 3.43
CA ALA A 364 11.91 -27.29 4.44
C ALA A 364 13.02 -28.37 4.41
N GLU A 365 13.43 -28.86 3.23
CA GLU A 365 14.47 -29.88 3.13
C GLU A 365 15.85 -29.39 3.60
N ARG A 366 16.17 -28.11 3.40
CA ARG A 366 17.50 -27.54 3.70
C ARG A 366 17.59 -26.86 5.06
N LEU A 367 16.52 -26.22 5.52
CA LEU A 367 16.55 -25.35 6.70
C LEU A 367 15.83 -25.92 7.93
N SER A 368 14.90 -26.89 7.78
CA SER A 368 14.23 -27.50 8.94
C SER A 368 15.17 -28.07 10.02
N PRO A 369 16.37 -28.61 9.69
CA PRO A 369 17.35 -29.03 10.71
C PRO A 369 17.79 -27.92 11.67
N PHE A 370 17.58 -26.65 11.31
CA PHE A 370 17.91 -25.47 12.10
C PHE A 370 16.67 -24.83 12.74
N ASN A 371 15.62 -25.61 12.96
CA ASN A 371 14.34 -25.17 13.55
C ASN A 371 13.62 -24.09 12.71
N PHE A 372 13.81 -24.12 11.39
CA PHE A 372 13.14 -23.22 10.44
C PHE A 372 11.79 -23.80 9.98
N ASP A 373 10.75 -22.98 10.03
CA ASP A 373 9.43 -23.30 9.49
C ASP A 373 9.07 -22.39 8.30
N VAL A 374 8.90 -23.01 7.12
CA VAL A 374 8.55 -22.30 5.89
C VAL A 374 7.18 -21.62 5.96
N PHE A 375 6.23 -22.15 6.74
CA PHE A 375 4.89 -21.55 6.81
C PHE A 375 4.90 -20.25 7.63
N SER A 376 5.84 -20.11 8.56
CA SER A 376 5.98 -18.94 9.42
C SER A 376 6.47 -17.68 8.70
N ILE A 377 7.25 -17.83 7.63
CA ILE A 377 7.79 -16.69 6.85
C ILE A 377 6.80 -16.14 5.81
N LEU A 378 5.71 -16.86 5.52
CA LEU A 378 4.69 -16.45 4.55
C LEU A 378 3.77 -15.40 5.18
N VAL A 379 4.22 -14.14 5.15
CA VAL A 379 3.54 -13.00 5.79
C VAL A 379 2.27 -12.58 5.04
N VAL A 380 1.38 -11.88 5.73
CA VAL A 380 0.17 -11.28 5.15
C VAL A 380 0.50 -10.23 4.08
N ASP A 381 -0.45 -9.94 3.20
CA ASP A 381 -0.28 -9.02 2.07
C ASP A 381 -1.54 -8.17 1.84
N ILE A 382 -1.51 -6.93 2.32
CA ILE A 382 -2.67 -6.03 2.29
C ILE A 382 -3.13 -5.68 0.87
N MET A 383 -2.20 -5.60 -0.08
CA MET A 383 -2.50 -5.26 -1.45
C MET A 383 -3.34 -6.35 -2.10
N HIS A 384 -2.87 -7.59 -2.07
CA HIS A 384 -3.55 -8.69 -2.76
C HIS A 384 -4.72 -9.29 -1.96
N GLU A 385 -4.65 -9.30 -0.63
CA GLU A 385 -5.65 -9.93 0.24
C GLU A 385 -6.80 -8.99 0.55
N PHE A 386 -6.51 -7.72 0.85
CA PHE A 386 -7.54 -6.75 1.20
C PHE A 386 -7.91 -5.84 0.02
N GLU A 387 -7.00 -4.99 -0.46
CA GLU A 387 -7.30 -3.91 -1.42
C GLU A 387 -7.81 -4.48 -2.76
N LEU A 388 -7.02 -5.31 -3.43
CA LEU A 388 -7.39 -6.05 -4.65
C LEU A 388 -8.23 -7.31 -4.38
N GLY A 389 -8.44 -7.63 -3.11
CA GLY A 389 -9.12 -8.83 -2.64
C GLY A 389 -10.51 -8.55 -2.11
N VAL A 390 -10.61 -8.49 -0.78
CA VAL A 390 -11.88 -8.27 -0.07
C VAL A 390 -12.55 -6.96 -0.48
N LEU A 391 -11.82 -5.85 -0.49
CA LEU A 391 -12.35 -4.53 -0.80
C LEU A 391 -12.90 -4.46 -2.24
N LYS A 392 -12.08 -4.83 -3.24
CA LYS A 392 -12.52 -4.93 -4.64
C LYS A 392 -13.76 -5.81 -4.79
N SER A 393 -13.83 -6.94 -4.08
CA SER A 393 -15.01 -7.82 -4.09
C SER A 393 -16.26 -7.13 -3.53
N VAL A 394 -16.14 -6.43 -2.40
CA VAL A 394 -17.24 -5.68 -1.78
C VAL A 394 -17.71 -4.56 -2.71
N LEU A 395 -16.81 -3.68 -3.15
CA LEU A 395 -17.18 -2.54 -4.00
C LEU A 395 -17.83 -3.00 -5.33
N LYS A 396 -17.26 -4.03 -5.97
CA LYS A 396 -17.85 -4.63 -7.19
C LYS A 396 -19.25 -5.17 -6.92
N HIS A 397 -19.49 -5.75 -5.75
CA HIS A 397 -20.81 -6.25 -5.39
C HIS A 397 -21.80 -5.12 -5.07
N LEU A 398 -21.37 -4.04 -4.40
CA LEU A 398 -22.20 -2.84 -4.20
C LEU A 398 -22.67 -2.25 -5.53
N ILE A 399 -21.77 -2.16 -6.52
CA ILE A 399 -22.12 -1.67 -7.86
C ILE A 399 -23.11 -2.60 -8.57
N ARG A 400 -22.97 -3.92 -8.41
CA ARG A 400 -23.97 -4.87 -8.92
C ARG A 400 -25.34 -4.71 -8.26
N ILE A 401 -25.38 -4.41 -6.97
CA ILE A 401 -26.63 -4.10 -6.26
C ILE A 401 -27.25 -2.82 -6.83
N LEU A 402 -26.47 -1.76 -7.04
CA LEU A 402 -26.96 -0.54 -7.67
C LEU A 402 -27.52 -0.80 -9.07
N TYR A 403 -26.85 -1.59 -9.90
CA TYR A 403 -27.40 -2.01 -11.20
C TYR A 403 -28.72 -2.78 -11.08
N ALA A 404 -28.86 -3.63 -10.06
CA ALA A 404 -30.07 -4.40 -9.83
C ALA A 404 -31.24 -3.53 -9.33
N ILE A 405 -30.95 -2.44 -8.60
CA ILE A 405 -31.94 -1.45 -8.16
C ILE A 405 -32.32 -0.55 -9.34
N ASN A 406 -31.34 0.18 -9.88
CA ASN A 406 -31.49 1.08 -11.01
C ASN A 406 -30.10 1.43 -11.61
N PRO A 407 -29.83 1.09 -12.88
CA PRO A 407 -28.57 1.43 -13.55
C PRO A 407 -28.16 2.90 -13.49
N SER A 408 -29.11 3.84 -13.40
CA SER A 408 -28.77 5.28 -13.31
C SER A 408 -28.04 5.65 -12.02
N LEU A 409 -28.21 4.87 -10.94
CA LEU A 409 -27.52 5.10 -9.66
C LEU A 409 -26.01 4.91 -9.77
N VAL A 410 -25.55 4.10 -10.73
CA VAL A 410 -24.12 3.94 -11.01
C VAL A 410 -23.53 5.24 -11.59
N SER A 411 -24.29 5.93 -12.44
CA SER A 411 -23.91 7.25 -12.94
C SER A 411 -23.86 8.28 -11.80
N THR A 412 -24.80 8.23 -10.86
CA THR A 412 -24.77 9.10 -9.66
C THR A 412 -23.53 8.86 -8.79
N VAL A 413 -23.11 7.60 -8.60
CA VAL A 413 -21.85 7.31 -7.89
C VAL A 413 -20.65 7.92 -8.62
N ASN A 414 -20.59 7.76 -9.95
CA ASN A 414 -19.51 8.33 -10.76
C ASN A 414 -19.45 9.85 -10.65
N GLU A 415 -20.59 10.53 -10.75
CA GLU A 415 -20.71 11.97 -10.57
C GLU A 415 -20.23 12.42 -9.20
N ARG A 416 -20.67 11.73 -8.14
CA ARG A 416 -20.23 12.03 -6.76
C ARG A 416 -18.72 11.89 -6.60
N TYR A 417 -18.11 10.81 -7.08
CA TYR A 417 -16.65 10.66 -7.04
C TYR A 417 -15.93 11.78 -7.82
N SER A 418 -16.48 12.23 -8.95
CA SER A 418 -15.87 13.31 -9.74
C SER A 418 -15.88 14.69 -9.07
N ILE A 419 -16.77 14.90 -8.09
CA ILE A 419 -16.87 16.14 -7.30
C ILE A 419 -15.88 16.13 -6.12
N ILE A 420 -15.43 14.95 -5.68
CA ILE A 420 -14.51 14.84 -4.54
C ILE A 420 -13.15 15.41 -4.91
N LEU A 421 -12.68 16.37 -4.12
CA LEU A 421 -11.39 17.04 -4.32
C LEU A 421 -10.22 16.11 -3.96
N PRO A 422 -9.07 16.23 -4.65
CA PRO A 422 -7.85 15.56 -4.22
C PRO A 422 -7.34 16.15 -2.90
N PHE A 423 -6.56 15.36 -2.15
CA PHE A 423 -6.02 15.77 -0.85
C PHE A 423 -4.62 15.20 -0.59
N GLY A 424 -3.69 16.07 -0.20
CA GLY A 424 -2.31 15.69 0.11
C GLY A 424 -1.49 15.31 -1.12
N ILE A 425 -0.17 15.18 -0.93
CA ILE A 425 0.77 14.75 -1.98
C ILE A 425 0.71 13.23 -2.19
N ASP A 426 0.58 12.48 -1.10
CA ASP A 426 0.49 11.01 -1.08
C ASP A 426 -0.89 10.50 -0.62
N GLY A 427 -1.91 11.38 -0.62
CA GLY A 427 -3.27 11.06 -0.17
C GLY A 427 -4.21 10.72 -1.34
N ILE A 428 -5.34 11.42 -1.41
CA ILE A 428 -6.45 11.13 -2.32
C ILE A 428 -6.23 11.81 -3.68
N HIS A 429 -6.36 11.04 -4.76
CA HIS A 429 -6.21 11.54 -6.13
C HIS A 429 -7.55 11.88 -6.77
N CYS A 430 -7.49 12.63 -7.88
CA CYS A 430 -8.66 12.89 -8.70
C CYS A 430 -9.25 11.57 -9.25
N PHE A 431 -10.56 11.41 -9.09
CA PHE A 431 -11.28 10.26 -9.61
C PHE A 431 -11.62 10.42 -11.10
N PRO A 432 -11.48 9.36 -11.92
CA PRO A 432 -11.92 9.41 -13.31
C PRO A 432 -13.46 9.47 -13.41
N SER A 433 -13.97 9.95 -14.53
CA SER A 433 -15.41 10.05 -14.81
C SER A 433 -16.15 8.71 -14.74
N ASN A 434 -15.47 7.58 -14.93
CA ASN A 434 -16.05 6.22 -14.88
C ASN A 434 -15.48 5.36 -13.74
N THR A 435 -15.38 5.93 -12.54
CA THR A 435 -14.82 5.27 -11.34
C THR A 435 -15.47 3.90 -11.03
N ALA A 436 -16.79 3.79 -11.17
CA ALA A 436 -17.54 2.56 -10.91
C ALA A 436 -17.21 1.39 -11.87
N GLU A 437 -16.63 1.65 -13.04
CA GLU A 437 -16.20 0.56 -13.92
C GLU A 437 -14.97 -0.18 -13.38
N MET A 438 -14.21 0.43 -12.46
CA MET A 438 -13.01 -0.15 -11.85
C MET A 438 -12.00 -0.68 -12.87
N ARG A 439 -11.87 0.00 -14.03
CA ARG A 439 -10.91 -0.36 -15.08
C ARG A 439 -9.46 -0.12 -14.65
N GLN A 440 -9.27 0.75 -13.66
CA GLN A 440 -7.96 1.06 -13.11
C GLN A 440 -7.36 -0.16 -12.43
N ARG A 441 -6.11 -0.47 -12.78
CA ARG A 441 -5.39 -1.67 -12.32
C ARG A 441 -4.50 -1.41 -11.10
N VAL A 442 -4.38 -0.17 -10.65
CA VAL A 442 -3.46 0.21 -9.58
C VAL A 442 -4.19 0.17 -8.23
N THR A 443 -3.55 -0.49 -7.28
CA THR A 443 -4.05 -0.71 -5.92
C THR A 443 -4.47 0.58 -5.20
N ARG A 444 -3.69 1.66 -5.34
CA ARG A 444 -3.96 2.97 -4.72
C ARG A 444 -5.35 3.52 -5.05
N HIS A 445 -5.87 3.28 -6.26
CA HIS A 445 -7.23 3.73 -6.60
C HIS A 445 -8.32 3.05 -5.77
N PHE A 446 -8.15 1.78 -5.39
CA PHE A 446 -9.13 1.11 -4.54
C PHE A 446 -9.10 1.66 -3.11
N GLU A 447 -7.92 2.03 -2.62
CA GLU A 447 -7.76 2.74 -1.34
C GLU A 447 -8.47 4.09 -1.37
N ASP A 448 -8.18 4.96 -2.36
CA ASP A 448 -8.84 6.27 -2.50
C ASP A 448 -10.37 6.11 -2.59
N MET A 449 -10.85 5.11 -3.34
CA MET A 449 -12.28 4.79 -3.41
C MET A 449 -12.85 4.41 -2.05
N LEU A 450 -12.16 3.58 -1.25
CA LEU A 450 -12.62 3.20 0.09
C LEU A 450 -12.68 4.41 1.02
N GLN A 451 -11.63 5.24 1.05
CA GLN A 451 -11.53 6.44 1.89
C GLN A 451 -12.68 7.42 1.63
N CYS A 452 -13.16 7.47 0.38
CA CYS A 452 -14.23 8.37 -0.05
C CYS A 452 -15.60 7.68 -0.22
N SER A 453 -15.70 6.40 0.09
CA SER A 453 -16.88 5.59 -0.25
C SER A 453 -18.14 5.95 0.53
N ILE A 454 -18.02 6.33 1.81
CA ILE A 454 -19.20 6.53 2.68
C ILE A 454 -20.10 7.64 2.12
N PRO A 455 -19.61 8.88 1.85
CA PRO A 455 -20.45 9.93 1.25
C PRO A 455 -20.88 9.58 -0.17
N ALA A 456 -19.99 8.96 -0.97
CA ALA A 456 -20.29 8.62 -2.35
C ALA A 456 -21.49 7.65 -2.48
N PHE A 457 -21.60 6.66 -1.60
CA PHE A 457 -22.65 5.65 -1.62
C PHE A 457 -23.90 5.98 -0.79
N GLU A 458 -23.86 7.00 0.07
CA GLU A 458 -24.96 7.35 0.98
C GLU A 458 -26.26 7.73 0.25
N GLY A 459 -27.37 7.14 0.67
CA GLY A 459 -28.71 7.44 0.16
C GLY A 459 -29.01 6.79 -1.20
N LEU A 460 -28.15 5.89 -1.69
CA LEU A 460 -28.35 5.20 -2.98
C LEU A 460 -29.05 3.85 -2.84
N PHE A 461 -29.22 3.36 -1.61
CA PHE A 461 -29.84 2.07 -1.33
C PHE A 461 -31.15 2.25 -0.53
N PRO A 462 -32.04 1.24 -0.49
CA PRO A 462 -33.17 1.24 0.42
C PRO A 462 -32.71 1.48 1.86
N ALA A 463 -33.48 2.24 2.65
CA ALA A 463 -33.03 2.77 3.94
C ALA A 463 -32.40 1.74 4.90
N LYS A 464 -32.94 0.52 4.95
CA LYS A 464 -32.39 -0.57 5.78
C LYS A 464 -31.01 -1.03 5.31
N ASP A 465 -30.83 -1.16 4.00
CA ASP A 465 -29.57 -1.60 3.39
C ASP A 465 -28.54 -0.47 3.39
N ASP A 466 -28.97 0.78 3.17
CA ASP A 466 -28.13 1.97 3.19
C ASP A 466 -27.39 2.15 4.54
N ALA A 467 -28.13 2.08 5.65
CA ALA A 467 -27.54 2.17 6.99
C ALA A 467 -26.51 1.05 7.25
N MET A 468 -26.78 -0.16 6.77
CA MET A 468 -25.86 -1.30 6.89
C MET A 468 -24.62 -1.09 6.01
N ILE A 469 -24.77 -0.63 4.76
CA ILE A 469 -23.67 -0.38 3.83
C ILE A 469 -22.76 0.74 4.37
N LYS A 470 -23.31 1.84 4.88
CA LYS A 470 -22.52 2.90 5.52
C LYS A 470 -21.68 2.35 6.68
N THR A 471 -22.30 1.54 7.53
CA THR A 471 -21.59 0.88 8.64
C THR A 471 -20.49 -0.07 8.11
N LEU A 472 -20.76 -0.84 7.07
CA LEU A 472 -19.80 -1.77 6.47
C LEU A 472 -18.59 -1.02 5.88
N LEU A 473 -18.83 0.05 5.13
CA LEU A 473 -17.77 0.88 4.55
C LEU A 473 -16.92 1.51 5.65
N PHE A 474 -17.52 2.04 6.72
CA PHE A 474 -16.77 2.53 7.88
C PHE A 474 -15.91 1.43 8.52
N ARG A 475 -16.44 0.22 8.74
CA ARG A 475 -15.65 -0.88 9.33
C ARG A 475 -14.54 -1.39 8.40
N LEU A 476 -14.73 -1.31 7.09
CA LEU A 476 -13.69 -1.60 6.11
C LEU A 476 -12.56 -0.56 6.22
N SER A 477 -12.90 0.73 6.23
CA SER A 477 -11.93 1.82 6.38
C SER A 477 -11.19 1.78 7.72
N GLU A 478 -11.91 1.55 8.83
CA GLU A 478 -11.35 1.41 10.19
C GLU A 478 -10.33 0.27 10.26
N TRP A 479 -10.65 -0.91 9.74
CA TRP A 479 -9.71 -2.03 9.75
C TRP A 479 -8.51 -1.76 8.83
N HIS A 480 -8.75 -1.19 7.65
CA HIS A 480 -7.70 -0.91 6.65
C HIS A 480 -6.67 0.09 7.16
N VAL A 481 -7.11 1.22 7.71
CA VAL A 481 -6.20 2.25 8.23
C VAL A 481 -5.42 1.74 9.44
N LEU A 482 -6.05 0.97 10.33
CA LEU A 482 -5.37 0.32 11.47
C LEU A 482 -4.31 -0.68 10.97
N ALA A 483 -4.62 -1.50 9.96
CA ALA A 483 -3.67 -2.46 9.40
C ALA A 483 -2.48 -1.80 8.66
N LYS A 484 -2.64 -0.55 8.20
CA LYS A 484 -1.60 0.23 7.49
C LYS A 484 -0.78 1.15 8.39
N LEU A 485 -1.02 1.19 9.70
CA LEU A 485 -0.18 1.98 10.60
C LEU A 485 1.28 1.53 10.51
N TRP A 486 2.19 2.49 10.51
CA TRP A 486 3.64 2.26 10.49
C TRP A 486 4.22 2.16 11.89
N MET A 487 3.40 2.38 12.91
CA MET A 487 3.79 2.13 14.30
C MET A 487 2.57 1.67 15.06
N HIS A 488 2.71 0.53 15.71
CA HIS A 488 1.68 -0.03 16.58
C HIS A 488 2.10 0.03 18.04
N SER A 489 1.13 0.28 18.92
CA SER A 489 1.24 0.02 20.35
C SER A 489 0.41 -1.21 20.71
N ASP A 490 0.54 -1.72 21.93
CA ASP A 490 -0.35 -2.78 22.43
C ASP A 490 -1.83 -2.40 22.30
N ASP A 491 -2.18 -1.11 22.50
CA ASP A 491 -3.57 -0.65 22.38
C ASP A 491 -4.03 -0.58 20.92
N SER A 492 -3.21 -0.07 20.00
CA SER A 492 -3.63 -0.01 18.58
C SER A 492 -3.74 -1.41 17.96
N LEU A 493 -2.94 -2.39 18.41
CA LEU A 493 -3.13 -3.80 18.03
C LEU A 493 -4.42 -4.39 18.61
N ALA A 494 -4.77 -4.05 19.85
CA ALA A 494 -6.03 -4.48 20.43
C ALA A 494 -7.23 -3.87 19.68
N GLN A 495 -7.13 -2.61 19.24
CA GLN A 495 -8.12 -1.98 18.37
C GLN A 495 -8.20 -2.67 17.01
N LEU A 496 -7.08 -3.06 16.40
CA LEU A 496 -7.07 -3.83 15.14
C LEU A 496 -7.79 -5.17 15.29
N ASP A 497 -7.54 -5.91 16.38
CA ASP A 497 -8.26 -7.15 16.69
C ASP A 497 -9.77 -6.93 16.86
N GLN A 498 -10.17 -5.84 17.51
CA GLN A 498 -11.58 -5.50 17.70
C GLN A 498 -12.23 -5.06 16.38
N ALA A 499 -11.55 -4.24 15.58
CA ALA A 499 -12.00 -3.82 14.26
C ALA A 499 -12.21 -5.02 13.33
N LEU A 500 -11.31 -6.02 13.37
CA LEU A 500 -11.47 -7.27 12.63
C LEU A 500 -12.75 -8.01 13.02
N LYS A 501 -13.02 -8.16 14.33
CA LYS A 501 -14.24 -8.84 14.80
C LYS A 501 -15.51 -8.12 14.33
N ARG A 502 -15.52 -6.78 14.45
CA ARG A 502 -16.64 -5.93 13.99
C ARG A 502 -16.83 -6.03 12.48
N LEU A 503 -15.75 -5.92 11.71
CA LEU A 503 -15.76 -6.03 10.25
C LEU A 503 -16.28 -7.41 9.80
N ALA A 504 -15.75 -8.49 10.37
CA ALA A 504 -16.16 -9.85 10.02
C ALA A 504 -17.65 -10.09 10.32
N ALA A 505 -18.14 -9.59 11.47
CA ALA A 505 -19.56 -9.64 11.81
C ALA A 505 -20.41 -8.86 10.79
N LYS A 506 -20.00 -7.65 10.41
CA LYS A 506 -20.71 -6.83 9.42
C LYS A 506 -20.70 -7.44 8.02
N ILE A 507 -19.59 -8.04 7.57
CA ILE A 507 -19.51 -8.76 6.29
C ILE A 507 -20.44 -9.98 6.27
N ARG A 508 -20.50 -10.75 7.37
CA ARG A 508 -21.46 -11.88 7.48
C ARG A 508 -22.92 -11.41 7.43
N ARG A 509 -23.23 -10.29 8.09
CA ARG A 509 -24.58 -9.70 8.07
C ARG A 509 -24.91 -9.18 6.67
N PHE A 510 -24.00 -8.43 6.04
CA PHE A 510 -24.13 -7.96 4.66
C PHE A 510 -24.48 -9.09 3.69
N LYS A 511 -23.74 -10.21 3.77
CA LYS A 511 -24.01 -11.39 2.96
C LYS A 511 -25.43 -11.94 3.19
N ARG A 512 -25.82 -12.18 4.45
CA ARG A 512 -27.09 -12.82 4.82
C ARG A 512 -28.32 -11.94 4.59
N THR A 513 -28.19 -10.62 4.75
CA THR A 513 -29.36 -9.72 4.74
C THR A 513 -29.48 -8.96 3.44
N THR A 514 -28.39 -8.37 2.96
CA THR A 514 -28.43 -7.42 1.84
C THR A 514 -28.11 -8.14 0.54
N CYS A 515 -27.03 -8.91 0.47
CA CYS A 515 -26.72 -9.66 -0.76
C CYS A 515 -27.83 -10.65 -1.13
N ASP A 516 -28.45 -11.32 -0.16
CA ASP A 516 -29.56 -12.26 -0.39
C ASP A 516 -30.86 -11.56 -0.81
N ALA A 517 -31.02 -10.26 -0.53
CA ALA A 517 -32.18 -9.48 -0.95
C ALA A 517 -32.15 -9.06 -2.42
N PHE A 518 -30.95 -8.98 -3.04
CA PHE A 518 -30.78 -8.52 -4.42
C PHE A 518 -30.28 -9.63 -5.35
N LYS A 519 -31.00 -9.84 -6.45
CA LYS A 519 -30.52 -10.72 -7.54
C LYS A 519 -29.46 -9.98 -8.35
N THR A 520 -28.19 -10.29 -8.08
CA THR A 520 -27.05 -9.66 -8.74
C THR A 520 -26.55 -10.51 -9.90
N HIS A 521 -26.29 -9.85 -11.03
CA HIS A 521 -25.76 -10.47 -12.25
C HIS A 521 -24.33 -9.99 -12.53
N GLU A 522 -23.67 -10.61 -13.51
CA GLU A 522 -22.40 -10.07 -14.01
C GLU A 522 -22.55 -8.66 -14.59
N LEU A 523 -21.51 -7.84 -14.44
CA LEU A 523 -21.52 -6.47 -14.98
C LEU A 523 -21.57 -6.52 -16.51
N PRO A 524 -22.30 -5.61 -17.19
CA PRO A 524 -22.48 -5.63 -18.65
C PRO A 524 -21.16 -5.65 -19.44
N SER A 525 -20.14 -4.94 -18.96
CA SER A 525 -18.80 -4.92 -19.57
C SER A 525 -18.15 -6.30 -19.59
N LYS A 526 -18.33 -7.10 -18.53
CA LYS A 526 -17.80 -8.48 -18.44
C LYS A 526 -18.62 -9.46 -19.27
N ALA A 527 -19.94 -9.34 -19.25
CA ALA A 527 -20.82 -10.15 -20.10
C ALA A 527 -20.50 -9.94 -21.60
N ALA A 528 -20.18 -8.71 -22.01
CA ALA A 528 -19.76 -8.40 -23.37
C ALA A 528 -18.37 -8.94 -23.75
N VAL A 529 -17.43 -9.03 -22.80
CA VAL A 529 -16.11 -9.66 -23.04
C VAL A 529 -16.25 -11.18 -23.17
N GLN A 530 -17.00 -11.83 -22.27
CA GLN A 530 -17.26 -13.26 -22.37
C GLN A 530 -18.04 -13.61 -23.65
N TYR A 531 -19.02 -12.80 -24.04
CA TYR A 531 -19.74 -12.98 -25.31
C TYR A 531 -18.80 -12.90 -26.52
N ARG A 532 -17.86 -11.94 -26.53
CA ARG A 532 -16.83 -11.83 -27.57
C ARG A 532 -15.86 -13.02 -27.57
N GLN A 533 -15.47 -13.51 -26.40
CA GLN A 533 -14.62 -14.72 -26.27
C GLN A 533 -15.35 -15.99 -26.71
N GLN A 534 -16.64 -16.13 -26.39
CA GLN A 534 -17.47 -17.26 -26.82
C GLN A 534 -17.71 -17.24 -28.34
N GLN A 535 -17.87 -16.05 -28.94
CA GLN A 535 -17.92 -15.91 -30.40
C GLN A 535 -16.59 -16.26 -31.08
N ALA A 536 -15.45 -15.90 -30.46
CA ALA A 536 -14.13 -16.23 -30.97
C ALA A 536 -13.79 -17.74 -30.87
N GLN A 537 -14.49 -18.50 -30.02
CA GLN A 537 -14.33 -19.96 -29.87
C GLN A 537 -15.33 -20.80 -30.69
N SER A 538 -16.36 -20.17 -31.27
CA SER A 538 -17.38 -20.89 -32.06
C SER A 538 -17.14 -20.75 -33.56
N ASP A 539 -16.19 -21.51 -34.10
CA ASP A 539 -16.12 -21.74 -35.54
C ASP A 539 -17.14 -22.82 -35.94
N GLY A 540 -18.23 -22.37 -36.59
CA GLY A 540 -19.13 -23.24 -37.34
C GLY A 540 -20.46 -23.62 -36.65
N SER A 541 -21.50 -22.90 -37.04
CA SER A 541 -22.90 -23.36 -37.12
C SER A 541 -23.57 -23.89 -35.83
N THR A 542 -23.84 -23.00 -34.88
CA THR A 542 -25.13 -23.00 -34.15
C THR A 542 -25.39 -21.60 -33.59
N LYS A 543 -26.53 -20.99 -33.90
CA LYS A 543 -26.92 -19.70 -33.30
C LYS A 543 -27.00 -19.88 -31.77
N PRO A 544 -26.24 -19.13 -30.96
CA PRO A 544 -26.37 -19.22 -29.51
C PRO A 544 -27.66 -18.52 -29.10
N THR A 545 -28.52 -19.25 -28.39
CA THR A 545 -29.66 -18.72 -27.66
C THR A 545 -29.15 -17.65 -26.69
N SER A 546 -29.84 -16.50 -26.60
CA SER A 546 -29.47 -15.37 -25.73
C SER A 546 -29.03 -15.86 -24.34
N SER A 547 -27.77 -15.62 -23.98
CA SER A 547 -27.23 -16.00 -22.67
C SER A 547 -28.07 -15.37 -21.56
N ALA A 548 -28.81 -16.20 -20.82
CA ALA A 548 -29.45 -15.75 -19.59
C ALA A 548 -28.37 -15.20 -18.65
N ALA A 549 -28.56 -13.99 -18.14
CA ALA A 549 -27.56 -13.31 -17.31
C ALA A 549 -27.16 -14.18 -16.10
N CYS A 550 -25.90 -14.59 -16.03
CA CYS A 550 -25.39 -15.46 -14.96
C CYS A 550 -25.49 -14.74 -13.61
N LEU A 551 -26.10 -15.39 -12.61
CA LEU A 551 -26.18 -14.88 -11.24
C LEU A 551 -24.80 -14.93 -10.59
N LYS A 552 -24.39 -13.87 -9.88
CA LYS A 552 -23.08 -13.80 -9.24
C LYS A 552 -23.18 -13.51 -7.73
N PRO A 553 -23.20 -14.56 -6.87
CA PRO A 553 -23.33 -14.38 -5.43
C PRO A 553 -22.06 -13.78 -4.79
N PHE A 554 -22.22 -13.16 -3.62
CA PHE A 554 -21.10 -12.65 -2.82
C PHE A 554 -20.39 -13.78 -2.06
N ASN A 555 -19.10 -14.00 -2.34
CA ASN A 555 -18.32 -15.10 -1.79
C ASN A 555 -17.34 -14.63 -0.70
N VAL A 556 -17.49 -15.18 0.51
CA VAL A 556 -16.61 -14.95 1.67
C VAL A 556 -15.73 -16.17 1.99
N LEU A 557 -15.90 -17.29 1.28
CA LEU A 557 -15.11 -18.52 1.49
C LEU A 557 -13.81 -18.48 0.70
N THR A 558 -13.05 -17.39 0.84
CA THR A 558 -11.82 -17.14 0.11
C THR A 558 -10.63 -17.09 1.08
N TYR A 559 -9.44 -17.51 0.61
CA TYR A 559 -8.22 -17.33 1.40
C TYR A 559 -8.02 -15.87 1.78
N LYS A 560 -8.28 -14.96 0.83
CA LYS A 560 -8.16 -13.52 1.04
C LYS A 560 -8.94 -13.04 2.26
N PHE A 561 -10.21 -13.46 2.40
CA PHE A 561 -11.02 -13.14 3.59
C PHE A 561 -10.47 -13.80 4.85
N HIS A 562 -10.03 -15.05 4.77
CA HIS A 562 -9.43 -15.76 5.90
C HIS A 562 -8.13 -15.10 6.40
N ALA A 563 -7.29 -14.56 5.51
CA ALA A 563 -5.99 -13.97 5.85
C ALA A 563 -6.09 -12.72 6.75
N LEU A 564 -7.23 -12.01 6.78
CA LEU A 564 -7.44 -10.85 7.67
C LEU A 564 -7.23 -11.21 9.15
N GLY A 565 -7.42 -12.48 9.52
CA GLY A 565 -7.20 -12.99 10.88
C GLY A 565 -5.74 -13.11 11.30
N ASP A 566 -4.78 -12.98 10.38
CA ASP A 566 -3.36 -13.20 10.64
C ASP A 566 -2.56 -11.89 10.75
N TYR A 567 -3.19 -10.72 10.55
CA TYR A 567 -2.52 -9.41 10.52
C TYR A 567 -1.90 -9.05 11.88
N THR A 568 -2.69 -9.02 12.96
CA THR A 568 -2.19 -8.67 14.30
C THR A 568 -1.03 -9.56 14.72
N ARG A 569 -1.12 -10.88 14.45
CA ARG A 569 -0.04 -11.82 14.75
C ARG A 569 1.21 -11.52 13.93
N SER A 570 1.06 -11.27 12.64
CA SER A 570 2.19 -10.96 11.76
C SER A 570 2.89 -9.67 12.21
N ILE A 571 2.14 -8.64 12.60
CA ILE A 571 2.69 -7.37 13.07
C ILE A 571 3.49 -7.55 14.37
N ARG A 572 2.98 -8.35 15.32
CA ARG A 572 3.72 -8.66 16.55
C ARG A 572 5.04 -9.40 16.27
N MET A 573 5.00 -10.35 15.34
CA MET A 573 6.17 -11.19 15.02
C MET A 573 7.22 -10.45 14.20
N PHE A 574 6.83 -9.59 13.24
CA PHE A 574 7.73 -9.08 12.21
C PHE A 574 7.82 -7.55 12.12
N GLY A 575 7.04 -6.80 12.90
CA GLY A 575 6.92 -5.34 12.74
C GLY A 575 5.80 -4.96 11.76
N THR A 576 5.68 -3.68 11.40
CA THR A 576 4.54 -3.20 10.61
C THR A 576 4.64 -3.58 9.12
N MET A 577 3.47 -3.65 8.49
CA MET A 577 3.26 -4.16 7.12
C MET A 577 4.07 -3.44 6.04
N ASP A 578 4.32 -2.15 6.20
CA ASP A 578 5.09 -1.33 5.26
C ASP A 578 6.55 -1.77 5.11
N SER A 579 7.05 -2.56 6.07
CA SER A 579 8.38 -3.17 5.97
C SER A 579 8.43 -4.35 4.97
N TYR A 580 7.29 -5.00 4.70
CA TYR A 580 7.23 -6.23 3.91
C TYR A 580 6.05 -6.33 2.93
N THR A 581 5.30 -5.26 2.70
CA THR A 581 4.21 -5.24 1.70
C THR A 581 4.73 -5.54 0.28
N THR A 582 3.92 -6.19 -0.55
CA THR A 582 4.26 -6.46 -1.96
C THR A 582 4.26 -5.20 -2.84
N GLN A 583 3.70 -4.09 -2.36
CA GLN A 583 3.84 -2.77 -3.00
C GLN A 583 5.32 -2.37 -3.20
N ILE A 584 6.21 -2.82 -2.30
CA ILE A 584 7.66 -2.65 -2.44
C ILE A 584 8.19 -3.36 -3.71
N GLY A 585 7.75 -4.60 -3.93
CA GLY A 585 8.10 -5.37 -5.12
C GLY A 585 7.56 -4.73 -6.40
N GLU A 586 6.33 -4.18 -6.34
CA GLU A 586 5.72 -3.44 -7.45
C GLU A 586 6.51 -2.18 -7.82
N LEU A 587 6.92 -1.40 -6.82
CA LEU A 587 7.80 -0.25 -7.04
C LEU A 587 9.14 -0.66 -7.66
N ALA A 588 9.72 -1.80 -7.22
CA ALA A 588 10.93 -2.33 -7.82
C ALA A 588 10.73 -2.79 -9.28
N HIS A 589 9.54 -3.30 -9.65
CA HIS A 589 9.23 -3.65 -11.04
C HIS A 589 9.27 -2.45 -12.00
N CYS A 590 8.97 -1.24 -11.53
CA CYS A 590 9.09 -0.03 -12.35
C CYS A 590 10.53 0.14 -12.90
N GLN A 591 11.55 -0.20 -12.11
CA GLN A 591 12.94 -0.16 -12.56
C GLN A 591 13.25 -1.25 -13.60
N ILE A 592 12.76 -2.47 -13.39
CA ILE A 592 12.94 -3.59 -14.33
C ILE A 592 12.26 -3.29 -15.67
N LYS A 593 11.05 -2.73 -15.66
CA LYS A 593 10.33 -2.30 -16.87
C LYS A 593 11.13 -1.22 -17.62
N LYS A 594 11.72 -0.25 -16.91
CA LYS A 594 12.64 0.76 -17.50
C LYS A 594 13.88 0.11 -18.12
N PHE A 595 14.45 -0.92 -17.51
CA PHE A 595 15.57 -1.66 -18.09
C PHE A 595 15.18 -2.42 -19.36
N TYR A 596 14.01 -3.05 -19.36
CA TYR A 596 13.50 -3.80 -20.51
C TYR A 596 13.28 -2.91 -21.75
N GLN A 597 12.84 -1.66 -21.57
CA GLN A 597 12.72 -0.70 -22.68
C GLN A 597 14.05 -0.40 -23.38
N ARG A 598 15.19 -0.62 -22.72
CA ARG A 598 16.54 -0.23 -23.19
C ARG A 598 17.39 -1.39 -23.69
N MET A 599 16.83 -2.59 -23.81
CA MET A 599 17.59 -3.79 -24.23
C MET A 599 17.16 -4.31 -25.60
N ASN A 600 17.93 -5.23 -26.17
CA ASN A 600 17.65 -5.83 -27.48
C ASN A 600 16.51 -6.87 -27.49
N LYS A 601 15.82 -7.07 -26.34
CA LYS A 601 14.65 -7.93 -26.11
C LYS A 601 14.79 -9.42 -26.50
N ARG A 602 15.99 -9.92 -26.85
CA ARG A 602 16.22 -11.32 -27.27
C ARG A 602 16.43 -12.29 -26.10
N ASP A 603 17.19 -11.86 -25.10
CA ASP A 603 17.43 -12.62 -23.86
C ASP A 603 17.14 -11.69 -22.69
N VAL A 604 15.91 -11.77 -22.20
CA VAL A 604 15.35 -10.87 -21.19
C VAL A 604 16.16 -10.93 -19.90
N ALA A 605 16.41 -12.12 -19.37
CA ALA A 605 17.10 -12.30 -18.10
C ALA A 605 18.53 -11.74 -18.15
N THR A 606 19.33 -12.15 -19.14
CA THR A 606 20.71 -11.67 -19.29
C THR A 606 20.77 -10.17 -19.58
N GLY A 607 19.83 -9.64 -20.37
CA GLY A 607 19.77 -8.21 -20.68
C GLY A 607 19.43 -7.36 -19.46
N LEU A 608 18.51 -7.81 -18.61
CA LEU A 608 18.18 -7.13 -17.34
C LEU A 608 19.37 -7.13 -16.38
N THR A 609 20.06 -8.26 -16.21
CA THR A 609 21.28 -8.33 -15.37
C THR A 609 22.36 -7.36 -15.86
N LYS A 610 22.57 -7.23 -17.18
CA LYS A 610 23.53 -6.26 -17.73
C LYS A 610 23.14 -4.81 -17.44
N GLN A 611 21.85 -4.47 -17.49
CA GLN A 611 21.40 -3.10 -17.20
C GLN A 611 21.55 -2.74 -15.73
N GLU A 612 21.22 -3.67 -14.83
CA GLU A 612 21.44 -3.51 -13.39
C GLU A 612 22.93 -3.19 -13.11
N ARG A 613 23.84 -4.05 -13.59
CA ARG A 613 25.30 -3.88 -13.43
C ARG A 613 25.84 -2.53 -13.92
N ARG A 614 25.29 -2.04 -15.03
CA ARG A 614 25.68 -0.71 -15.57
C ARG A 614 25.27 0.40 -14.62
N GLN A 615 24.06 0.35 -14.07
CA GLN A 615 23.57 1.36 -13.13
C GLN A 615 24.35 1.34 -11.81
N THR A 616 24.62 0.15 -11.25
CA THR A 616 25.40 0.02 -10.01
C THR A 616 26.81 0.56 -10.17
N ARG A 617 27.44 0.36 -11.33
CA ARG A 617 28.75 0.94 -11.63
C ARG A 617 28.72 2.47 -11.75
N ILE A 618 27.68 3.03 -12.37
CA ILE A 618 27.49 4.47 -12.50
C ILE A 618 27.41 5.11 -11.10
N GLN A 619 26.66 4.51 -10.18
CA GLN A 619 26.51 5.00 -8.81
C GLN A 619 27.84 4.94 -8.03
N ARG A 620 28.58 3.81 -8.12
CA ARG A 620 29.90 3.67 -7.51
C ARG A 620 30.93 4.70 -8.02
N GLN A 621 30.83 5.09 -9.30
CA GLN A 621 31.76 6.02 -9.94
C GLN A 621 31.43 7.50 -9.67
N LEU A 622 30.15 7.86 -9.57
CA LEU A 622 29.72 9.27 -9.49
C LEU A 622 29.39 9.76 -8.08
N GLY A 623 29.22 8.86 -7.10
CA GLY A 623 28.82 9.24 -5.74
C GLY A 623 27.38 9.75 -5.67
N ASP A 624 26.81 9.74 -4.46
CA ASP A 624 25.43 10.14 -4.20
C ASP A 624 25.36 11.68 -4.12
N HIS A 625 25.18 12.33 -5.26
CA HIS A 625 25.01 13.79 -5.36
C HIS A 625 23.52 14.12 -5.48
N SER A 626 22.81 14.11 -4.36
CA SER A 626 21.48 14.71 -4.24
C SER A 626 21.63 16.22 -3.97
N ASN A 627 21.58 17.02 -5.03
CA ASN A 627 21.40 18.46 -4.90
C ASN A 627 19.90 18.74 -4.71
N GLN A 628 19.54 19.20 -3.51
CA GLN A 628 18.20 19.68 -3.18
C GLN A 628 18.09 21.14 -3.66
N GLU A 629 17.27 21.39 -4.68
CA GLU A 629 16.99 22.74 -5.17
C GLU A 629 16.01 23.43 -4.22
N VAL A 630 16.41 24.57 -3.66
CA VAL A 630 15.51 25.50 -2.97
C VAL A 630 15.04 26.50 -4.00
N PHE A 631 13.74 26.49 -4.29
CA PHE A 631 13.11 27.54 -5.11
C PHE A 631 12.92 28.81 -4.26
N PRO A 632 13.34 30.00 -4.74
CA PRO A 632 12.96 31.25 -4.12
C PRO A 632 11.51 31.59 -4.47
N ASP A 633 10.69 31.88 -3.46
CA ASP A 633 9.34 32.39 -3.65
C ASP A 633 9.36 33.75 -4.35
N VAL A 634 8.55 33.88 -5.40
CA VAL A 634 8.31 35.14 -6.09
C VAL A 634 7.24 35.91 -5.29
N CYS A 635 7.65 37.01 -4.66
CA CYS A 635 6.78 37.83 -3.82
C CYS A 635 5.94 38.77 -4.69
N ASN A 636 4.61 38.62 -4.68
CA ASN A 636 3.68 39.50 -5.38
C ASN A 636 3.03 40.48 -4.40
N THR A 637 3.18 41.79 -4.65
CA THR A 637 2.46 42.84 -3.92
C THR A 637 0.97 42.83 -4.31
N PHE A 638 0.09 42.81 -3.32
CA PHE A 638 -1.37 42.69 -3.46
C PHE A 638 -2.11 43.93 -2.92
N ASP A 639 -2.97 44.54 -3.74
CA ASP A 639 -3.81 45.68 -3.34
C ASP A 639 -5.09 45.19 -2.64
N LEU A 640 -4.96 44.84 -1.36
CA LEU A 640 -6.07 44.41 -0.53
C LEU A 640 -7.15 45.50 -0.42
N ALA A 641 -6.78 46.78 -0.45
CA ALA A 641 -7.75 47.87 -0.38
C ALA A 641 -8.70 47.91 -1.59
N SER A 642 -8.22 47.57 -2.80
CA SER A 642 -9.12 47.48 -3.97
C SER A 642 -10.11 46.34 -3.84
N VAL A 643 -9.65 45.17 -3.42
CA VAL A 643 -10.50 43.98 -3.23
C VAL A 643 -11.61 44.25 -2.21
N LEU A 644 -11.28 44.88 -1.08
CA LEU A 644 -12.28 45.25 -0.07
C LEU A 644 -13.28 46.30 -0.58
N ARG A 645 -12.86 47.21 -1.50
CA ARG A 645 -13.75 48.21 -2.10
C ARG A 645 -14.68 47.63 -3.15
N GLU A 646 -14.19 46.70 -3.96
CA GLU A 646 -14.96 46.02 -5.01
C GLU A 646 -16.01 45.09 -4.42
N ASN A 647 -15.72 44.48 -3.26
CA ASN A 647 -16.58 43.49 -2.61
C ASN A 647 -17.27 44.02 -1.34
N LYS A 648 -17.55 45.33 -1.25
CA LYS A 648 -18.17 45.97 -0.06
C LYS A 648 -19.49 45.35 0.38
N LEU A 649 -20.23 44.77 -0.55
CA LEU A 649 -21.50 44.13 -0.25
C LEU A 649 -21.31 42.69 0.23
N ASP A 650 -20.15 42.06 0.04
CA ASP A 650 -19.87 40.67 0.42
C ASP A 650 -19.86 40.50 1.95
N PRO A 651 -20.59 39.51 2.52
CA PRO A 651 -20.58 39.25 3.96
C PRO A 651 -19.16 38.98 4.50
N ALA A 652 -18.29 38.37 3.70
CA ALA A 652 -16.93 38.03 4.11
C ALA A 652 -16.07 39.27 4.42
N VAL A 653 -16.37 40.41 3.79
CA VAL A 653 -15.61 41.67 3.93
C VAL A 653 -16.16 42.56 5.07
N LYS A 654 -17.31 42.19 5.65
CA LYS A 654 -17.95 42.95 6.71
C LYS A 654 -17.04 43.07 7.95
N ASN A 655 -16.72 44.29 8.35
CA ASN A 655 -15.82 44.61 9.47
C ASN A 655 -14.40 44.04 9.32
N PHE A 656 -13.97 43.67 8.11
CA PHE A 656 -12.68 43.02 7.85
C PHE A 656 -11.49 43.72 8.54
N VAL A 657 -11.33 45.04 8.34
CA VAL A 657 -10.20 45.79 8.88
C VAL A 657 -10.22 45.85 10.41
N LEU A 658 -11.41 45.93 11.01
CA LEU A 658 -11.54 45.94 12.48
C LEU A 658 -11.08 44.61 13.06
N LYS A 659 -11.64 43.50 12.55
CA LYS A 659 -11.28 42.14 12.97
C LYS A 659 -9.79 41.83 12.73
N MET A 660 -9.24 42.28 11.61
CA MET A 660 -7.82 42.06 11.30
C MET A 660 -6.91 42.77 12.30
N LYS A 661 -7.25 44.01 12.68
CA LYS A 661 -6.48 44.76 13.69
C LYS A 661 -6.61 44.12 15.07
N ASP A 662 -7.81 43.65 15.42
CA ASP A 662 -8.07 42.96 16.69
C ASP A 662 -7.24 41.67 16.79
N HIS A 663 -7.19 40.88 15.71
CA HIS A 663 -6.35 39.68 15.61
C HIS A 663 -4.86 40.00 15.77
N LEU A 664 -4.35 40.97 15.01
CA LEU A 664 -2.95 41.39 15.05
C LEU A 664 -2.56 41.93 16.43
N LEU A 665 -3.41 42.73 17.07
CA LEU A 665 -3.19 43.22 18.44
C LEU A 665 -3.16 42.07 19.45
N SER A 666 -4.07 41.10 19.32
CA SER A 666 -4.11 39.91 20.19
C SER A 666 -2.79 39.13 20.12
N GLN A 667 -2.28 38.90 18.91
CA GLN A 667 -0.99 38.26 18.70
C GLN A 667 0.18 39.08 19.28
N LEU A 668 0.18 40.40 19.06
CA LEU A 668 1.22 41.30 19.60
C LEU A 668 1.23 41.36 21.14
N TYR A 669 0.07 41.21 21.78
CA TYR A 669 -0.03 41.11 23.23
C TYR A 669 0.19 39.69 23.76
N SER A 670 0.32 38.70 22.87
CA SER A 670 0.42 37.28 23.21
C SER A 670 -0.78 36.80 24.01
N TYR A 671 -1.98 37.28 23.68
CA TYR A 671 -3.22 36.74 24.22
C TYR A 671 -3.47 35.35 23.64
N GLU A 672 -3.93 34.43 24.49
CA GLU A 672 -4.32 33.12 24.03
C GLU A 672 -5.59 33.21 23.18
N TYR A 673 -5.57 32.58 22.00
CA TYR A 673 -6.75 32.53 21.13
C TYR A 673 -7.76 31.52 21.67
N ASP A 674 -8.88 32.00 22.22
CA ASP A 674 -9.91 31.18 22.84
C ASP A 674 -11.06 30.78 21.89
N GLY A 675 -10.99 31.19 20.61
CA GLY A 675 -12.03 30.98 19.60
C GLY A 675 -12.77 32.25 19.23
N ASP A 676 -12.69 33.29 20.07
CA ASP A 676 -13.26 34.61 19.81
C ASP A 676 -12.16 35.66 19.60
N GLU A 677 -12.39 36.63 18.72
CA GLU A 677 -11.47 37.76 18.57
C GLU A 677 -11.61 38.70 19.78
N CYS A 678 -10.49 39.03 20.43
CA CYS A 678 -10.49 40.00 21.52
C CYS A 678 -10.90 41.39 20.99
N LEU A 679 -11.88 42.02 21.66
CA LEU A 679 -12.35 43.34 21.25
C LEU A 679 -11.44 44.44 21.83
N PHE A 680 -10.88 45.25 20.95
CA PHE A 680 -10.12 46.45 21.33
C PHE A 680 -10.92 47.73 21.09
N THR A 681 -10.50 48.80 21.74
CA THR A 681 -11.04 50.15 21.50
C THR A 681 -10.50 50.74 20.19
N ASP A 682 -11.20 51.73 19.63
CA ASP A 682 -10.75 52.37 18.39
C ASP A 682 -9.39 53.07 18.55
N ASP A 683 -9.09 53.59 19.75
CA ASP A 683 -7.79 54.20 20.06
C ASP A 683 -6.66 53.16 20.00
N GLU A 684 -6.86 51.98 20.61
CA GLU A 684 -5.89 50.88 20.55
C GLU A 684 -5.70 50.35 19.12
N ARG A 685 -6.76 50.27 18.32
CA ARG A 685 -6.67 49.92 16.90
C ARG A 685 -5.90 50.97 16.09
N ASN A 686 -5.97 52.24 16.46
CA ASN A 686 -5.25 53.33 15.79
C ASN A 686 -3.75 53.35 16.15
N ASP A 687 -3.39 52.79 17.30
CA ASP A 687 -2.02 52.57 17.71
C ASP A 687 -1.31 51.48 16.90
N LEU A 688 -2.05 50.61 16.20
CA LEU A 688 -1.52 49.67 15.22
C LEU A 688 -1.44 50.30 13.83
N ARG A 689 -0.22 50.47 13.31
CA ARG A 689 0.05 50.98 11.96
C ARG A 689 0.51 49.88 11.03
N ILE A 690 -0.12 49.76 9.86
CA ILE A 690 0.31 48.86 8.79
C ILE A 690 1.31 49.61 7.90
N ILE A 691 2.52 49.09 7.78
CA ILE A 691 3.59 49.70 6.98
C ILE A 691 3.24 49.57 5.50
N GLY A 692 3.31 50.68 4.76
CA GLY A 692 2.86 50.73 3.34
C GLY A 692 1.33 50.76 3.16
N GLY A 693 0.55 50.57 4.22
CA GLY A 693 -0.92 50.51 4.19
C GLY A 693 -1.46 49.24 3.52
N LEU A 694 -2.80 49.16 3.38
CA LEU A 694 -3.48 47.99 2.81
C LEU A 694 -3.24 47.81 1.29
N ASN A 695 -2.53 48.72 0.64
CA ASN A 695 -2.23 48.61 -0.80
C ASN A 695 -0.97 47.77 -1.06
N TRP A 696 -0.15 47.52 -0.02
CA TRP A 696 1.18 46.90 -0.10
C TRP A 696 1.26 45.65 0.79
N VAL A 697 0.19 44.85 0.80
CA VAL A 697 0.17 43.56 1.51
C VAL A 697 0.79 42.50 0.62
N ILE A 698 1.51 41.55 1.20
CA ILE A 698 2.02 40.40 0.46
C ILE A 698 1.00 39.27 0.60
N GLU A 699 0.49 38.78 -0.53
CA GLU A 699 -0.36 37.59 -0.56
C GLU A 699 0.49 36.36 -0.92
N SER A 700 0.35 35.31 -0.11
CA SER A 700 0.99 34.03 -0.36
C SER A 700 0.06 33.10 -1.15
N THR A 701 0.56 32.56 -2.25
CA THR A 701 -0.16 31.59 -3.10
C THR A 701 -0.15 30.17 -2.54
N ILE A 702 0.78 29.90 -1.63
CA ILE A 702 0.98 28.61 -0.95
C ILE A 702 1.32 28.94 0.51
N PHE A 703 0.80 28.15 1.45
CA PHE A 703 1.30 28.14 2.81
C PHE A 703 1.59 26.71 3.26
N ARG A 704 2.46 26.58 4.27
CA ARG A 704 3.00 25.30 4.71
C ARG A 704 2.79 25.12 6.20
N VAL A 705 2.26 23.96 6.59
CA VAL A 705 2.04 23.61 8.00
C VAL A 705 2.92 22.42 8.34
N ASN A 706 3.83 22.59 9.30
CA ASN A 706 4.66 21.50 9.80
C ASN A 706 3.98 20.84 11.00
N TYR A 707 3.91 19.51 10.99
CA TYR A 707 3.35 18.76 12.12
C TYR A 707 4.18 17.51 12.41
N THR A 708 3.97 16.94 13.59
CA THR A 708 4.55 15.65 13.97
C THR A 708 3.48 14.58 13.80
N THR A 709 3.78 13.55 13.03
CA THR A 709 2.86 12.47 12.74
C THR A 709 2.72 11.53 13.95
N TYR A 710 1.70 10.68 13.94
CA TYR A 710 1.42 9.67 14.97
C TYR A 710 2.62 8.75 15.28
N ASP A 711 3.48 8.47 14.29
CA ASP A 711 4.68 7.63 14.37
C ASP A 711 5.97 8.42 14.65
N VAL A 712 5.85 9.70 15.06
CA VAL A 712 6.96 10.58 15.47
C VAL A 712 7.88 10.99 14.30
N CYS A 713 7.33 11.06 13.10
CA CYS A 713 7.98 11.68 11.94
C CYS A 713 7.58 13.16 11.82
N ARG A 714 8.37 13.93 11.07
CA ARG A 714 8.02 15.32 10.72
C ARG A 714 7.49 15.32 9.29
N GLU A 715 6.27 15.81 9.13
CA GLU A 715 5.65 16.04 7.83
C GLU A 715 5.23 17.50 7.68
N GLN A 716 4.89 17.84 6.44
CA GLN A 716 4.51 19.19 6.06
C GLN A 716 3.36 19.12 5.05
N ASP A 717 2.27 19.79 5.38
CA ASP A 717 1.21 20.05 4.41
C ASP A 717 1.60 21.27 3.59
N VAL A 718 1.37 21.17 2.27
CA VAL A 718 1.55 22.28 1.33
C VAL A 718 0.19 22.58 0.72
N MET A 719 -0.39 23.72 1.07
CA MET A 719 -1.77 24.06 0.74
C MET A 719 -1.85 25.33 -0.09
N ARG A 720 -2.85 25.38 -0.98
CA ARG A 720 -3.17 26.56 -1.80
C ARG A 720 -4.47 27.17 -1.29
N PRO A 721 -4.46 28.41 -0.78
CA PRO A 721 -5.67 29.08 -0.32
C PRO A 721 -6.74 29.17 -1.42
N GLY A 722 -8.01 29.07 -1.03
CA GLY A 722 -9.15 29.17 -1.94
C GLY A 722 -10.27 28.15 -1.67
N PRO A 723 -11.20 28.00 -2.62
CA PRO A 723 -12.27 27.00 -2.56
C PRO A 723 -11.68 25.58 -2.47
N GLY A 724 -11.90 24.89 -1.35
CA GLY A 724 -11.37 23.55 -1.09
C GLY A 724 -10.14 23.47 -0.17
N CYS A 725 -9.59 24.60 0.29
CA CYS A 725 -8.50 24.60 1.25
C CYS A 725 -9.04 24.60 2.69
N PHE A 726 -9.11 23.43 3.33
CA PHE A 726 -9.60 23.30 4.70
C PHE A 726 -8.49 22.96 5.69
N VAL A 727 -8.52 23.60 6.85
CA VAL A 727 -7.59 23.41 7.95
C VAL A 727 -8.32 23.02 9.22
N MET A 728 -7.63 22.34 10.12
CA MET A 728 -8.12 22.00 11.45
C MET A 728 -7.22 22.57 12.54
N THR A 729 -7.85 22.96 13.65
CA THR A 729 -7.21 23.46 14.88
C THR A 729 -7.78 22.71 16.09
N LEU A 730 -7.14 22.83 17.26
CA LEU A 730 -7.69 22.26 18.49
C LEU A 730 -8.92 23.06 18.94
N SER A 731 -10.00 22.33 19.23
CA SER A 731 -11.19 22.92 19.84
C SER A 731 -10.94 23.23 21.32
N ARG A 732 -11.57 24.31 21.80
CA ARG A 732 -11.64 24.66 23.23
C ARG A 732 -13.03 24.44 23.83
N GLU A 733 -13.85 23.61 23.20
CA GLU A 733 -15.17 23.26 23.72
C GLU A 733 -15.07 22.53 25.07
N ASP A 734 -15.57 23.17 26.14
CA ASP A 734 -15.64 22.59 27.47
C ASP A 734 -16.83 21.62 27.59
N GLY A 735 -16.57 20.31 27.57
CA GLY A 735 -17.60 19.29 27.80
C GLY A 735 -17.14 17.86 27.54
N HIS A 736 -17.80 16.87 28.15
CA HIS A 736 -17.51 15.45 27.90
C HIS A 736 -17.85 14.98 26.47
N ASP A 737 -18.70 15.73 25.77
CA ASP A 737 -19.14 15.48 24.39
C ASP A 737 -18.64 16.57 23.41
N GLY A 738 -17.67 17.40 23.83
CA GLY A 738 -17.09 18.45 22.98
C GLY A 738 -16.33 17.86 21.79
N HIS A 739 -16.48 18.46 20.62
CA HIS A 739 -15.79 17.99 19.43
C HIS A 739 -14.32 18.41 19.49
N PRO A 740 -13.34 17.52 19.25
CA PRO A 740 -11.93 17.79 19.55
C PRO A 740 -11.27 18.85 18.66
N PHE A 741 -11.87 19.22 17.53
CA PHE A 741 -11.24 20.08 16.53
C PHE A 741 -12.19 21.13 15.98
N TRP A 742 -11.69 22.33 15.68
CA TRP A 742 -12.42 23.28 14.84
C TRP A 742 -11.89 23.23 13.41
N TYR A 743 -12.74 23.63 12.45
CA TYR A 743 -12.42 23.60 11.03
C TYR A 743 -12.66 24.94 10.38
N ALA A 744 -11.80 25.29 9.44
CA ALA A 744 -11.94 26.52 8.69
C ALA A 744 -11.52 26.33 7.23
N GLN A 745 -12.22 27.02 6.32
CA GLN A 745 -11.77 27.19 4.95
C GLN A 745 -10.82 28.39 4.90
N VAL A 746 -9.61 28.19 4.38
CA VAL A 746 -8.63 29.26 4.18
C VAL A 746 -8.92 29.96 2.85
N ILE A 747 -9.41 31.19 2.93
CA ILE A 747 -9.75 32.01 1.77
C ILE A 747 -8.47 32.59 1.15
N ARG A 748 -7.65 33.28 1.96
CA ARG A 748 -6.38 33.91 1.55
C ARG A 748 -5.38 33.92 2.71
N VAL A 749 -4.10 34.08 2.37
CA VAL A 749 -2.99 34.15 3.34
C VAL A 749 -2.20 35.42 3.11
N PHE A 750 -1.98 36.17 4.20
CA PHE A 750 -1.33 37.47 4.13
C PHE A 750 -0.08 37.53 5.01
N HIS A 751 0.92 38.22 4.50
CA HIS A 751 2.09 38.68 5.24
C HIS A 751 1.99 40.20 5.35
N ILE A 752 1.84 40.69 6.58
CA ILE A 752 1.62 42.11 6.87
C ILE A 752 2.76 42.63 7.75
N GLU A 753 3.38 43.73 7.31
CA GLU A 753 4.30 44.48 8.16
C GLU A 753 3.52 45.47 9.03
N VAL A 754 3.66 45.35 10.35
CA VAL A 754 2.99 46.19 11.33
C VAL A 754 3.98 46.90 12.25
N LEU A 755 3.54 48.05 12.78
CA LEU A 755 4.24 48.84 13.77
C LEU A 755 3.24 49.24 14.86
N HIS A 756 3.48 48.79 16.09
CA HIS A 756 2.65 49.16 17.23
C HIS A 756 3.27 50.35 17.98
N VAL A 757 2.58 51.50 17.96
CA VAL A 757 3.06 52.77 18.54
C VAL A 757 2.41 53.11 19.88
N GLY A 758 1.51 52.26 20.36
CA GLY A 758 0.73 52.48 21.58
C GLY A 758 1.55 52.38 22.86
N PRO A 759 0.98 52.84 23.99
CA PRO A 759 1.65 52.82 25.29
C PRO A 759 1.96 51.39 25.77
N ASN A 760 1.12 50.42 25.39
CA ASN A 760 1.24 49.01 25.79
C ASN A 760 2.15 48.18 24.85
N ALA A 761 2.84 48.82 23.90
CA ALA A 761 3.67 48.09 22.93
C ALA A 761 4.82 47.32 23.57
N GLN A 762 4.79 45.98 23.42
CA GLN A 762 5.89 45.11 23.84
C GLN A 762 7.15 45.31 22.98
N CYS A 763 6.97 45.67 21.70
CA CYS A 763 8.05 45.96 20.77
C CYS A 763 7.67 47.14 19.86
N ARG A 764 8.61 48.06 19.65
CA ARG A 764 8.42 49.30 18.87
C ARG A 764 9.17 49.30 17.53
N SER A 765 9.71 48.16 17.11
CA SER A 765 10.23 47.98 15.76
C SER A 765 9.15 47.42 14.83
N PRO A 766 9.27 47.61 13.51
CA PRO A 766 8.49 46.86 12.53
C PRO A 766 8.51 45.35 12.80
N GLN A 767 7.36 44.71 12.68
CA GLN A 767 7.20 43.26 12.79
C GLN A 767 6.46 42.73 11.56
N SER A 768 6.96 41.64 11.00
CA SER A 768 6.26 40.90 9.94
C SER A 768 5.38 39.83 10.61
N MET A 769 4.09 39.84 10.27
CA MET A 769 3.11 38.93 10.85
C MET A 769 2.39 38.17 9.73
N GLU A 770 2.12 36.89 10.00
CA GLU A 770 1.39 36.00 9.09
C GLU A 770 -0.03 35.78 9.63
N LEU A 771 -1.04 35.87 8.77
CA LEU A 771 -2.42 35.59 9.15
C LEU A 771 -3.20 34.95 8.01
N LEU A 772 -4.05 33.99 8.38
CA LEU A 772 -5.00 33.32 7.49
C LEU A 772 -6.35 34.03 7.58
N TRP A 773 -6.95 34.39 6.44
CA TRP A 773 -8.34 34.83 6.40
C TRP A 773 -9.24 33.63 6.15
N VAL A 774 -10.17 33.36 7.06
CA VAL A 774 -10.90 32.09 7.10
C VAL A 774 -12.42 32.24 7.17
N HIS A 775 -13.11 31.22 6.66
CA HIS A 775 -14.55 30.98 6.84
C HIS A 775 -14.74 29.75 7.73
N TRP A 776 -15.35 29.93 8.89
CA TRP A 776 -15.44 28.88 9.92
C TRP A 776 -16.54 27.86 9.62
N LEU A 777 -16.29 26.62 10.02
CA LEU A 777 -17.26 25.53 10.01
C LEU A 777 -17.53 25.04 11.43
N GLY A 778 -18.81 24.83 11.75
CA GLY A 778 -19.27 24.26 13.01
C GLY A 778 -19.72 22.81 12.84
N VAL A 779 -19.77 22.07 13.94
CA VAL A 779 -20.36 20.72 13.96
C VAL A 779 -21.85 20.78 13.66
N GLU A 780 -22.34 19.86 12.83
CA GLU A 780 -23.76 19.79 12.46
C GLU A 780 -24.63 19.61 13.72
N PRO A 781 -25.56 20.54 14.02
CA PRO A 781 -26.34 20.47 15.24
C PRO A 781 -27.17 19.18 15.32
N ARG A 782 -27.16 18.52 16.49
CA ARG A 782 -27.89 17.26 16.77
C ARG A 782 -27.38 16.04 15.98
N TYR A 783 -26.34 16.17 15.17
CA TYR A 783 -25.68 15.05 14.55
C TYR A 783 -24.75 14.36 15.57
N HIS A 784 -24.80 13.03 15.62
CA HIS A 784 -23.94 12.24 16.50
C HIS A 784 -22.90 11.56 15.62
N TRP A 785 -21.67 11.43 16.06
CA TRP A 785 -20.62 10.72 15.33
C TRP A 785 -19.80 9.87 16.29
N GLY A 786 -19.07 8.89 15.77
CA GLY A 786 -18.21 8.06 16.62
C GLY A 786 -17.88 6.69 16.06
N PHE A 787 -16.84 6.08 16.63
CA PHE A 787 -16.39 4.73 16.30
C PHE A 787 -17.37 3.64 16.73
N ARG A 788 -18.22 3.88 17.73
CA ARG A 788 -19.22 2.90 18.18
C ARG A 788 -20.35 2.81 17.15
N GLU A 789 -20.88 3.95 16.74
CA GLU A 789 -21.97 4.11 15.78
C GLU A 789 -21.50 3.89 14.33
N ALA A 790 -20.18 4.01 14.10
CA ALA A 790 -19.54 3.91 12.78
C ALA A 790 -19.94 5.06 11.83
N TRP A 791 -20.05 6.28 12.38
CA TRP A 791 -20.45 7.49 11.66
C TRP A 791 -19.30 8.51 11.66
N LEU A 792 -19.06 9.12 10.50
CA LEU A 792 -18.05 10.17 10.31
C LEU A 792 -18.50 11.47 10.98
N PRO A 793 -17.60 12.31 11.50
CA PRO A 793 -17.94 13.66 11.93
C PRO A 793 -18.53 14.46 10.76
N LYS A 794 -19.52 15.29 11.05
CA LYS A 794 -20.24 16.10 10.06
C LYS A 794 -20.24 17.56 10.49
N VAL A 795 -19.91 18.45 9.55
CA VAL A 795 -19.71 19.88 9.77
C VAL A 795 -20.40 20.70 8.69
N GLY A 796 -20.75 21.94 8.98
CA GLY A 796 -21.32 22.90 8.02
C GLY A 796 -20.76 24.29 8.25
N PHE A 797 -20.85 25.17 7.24
CA PHE A 797 -20.41 26.55 7.41
C PHE A 797 -21.21 27.26 8.49
N VAL A 798 -20.53 28.09 9.29
CA VAL A 798 -21.20 28.95 10.27
C VAL A 798 -22.02 29.99 9.50
N PRO A 799 -23.33 30.18 9.81
CA PRO A 799 -24.18 31.09 9.05
C PRO A 799 -23.67 32.54 9.02
N GLU A 800 -23.85 33.25 7.90
CA GLU A 800 -23.41 34.65 7.71
C GLU A 800 -24.03 35.65 8.70
N SER A 801 -25.11 35.25 9.38
CA SER A 801 -25.74 36.02 10.44
C SER A 801 -24.92 36.04 11.73
N ASP A 802 -24.06 35.05 11.92
CA ASP A 802 -23.12 34.98 13.03
C ASP A 802 -21.97 35.98 12.82
N TYR A 803 -21.63 36.72 13.89
CA TYR A 803 -20.52 37.66 13.83
C TYR A 803 -19.20 36.94 13.56
N ASN A 804 -19.04 35.69 14.00
CA ASN A 804 -17.80 34.93 13.92
C ASN A 804 -17.70 34.03 12.68
N ALA A 805 -18.65 34.08 11.74
CA ALA A 805 -18.60 33.26 10.53
C ALA A 805 -17.29 33.44 9.73
N PHE A 806 -16.82 34.70 9.61
CA PHE A 806 -15.55 35.04 8.98
C PHE A 806 -14.60 35.65 10.00
N GLY A 807 -13.35 35.20 10.01
CA GLY A 807 -12.34 35.65 10.99
C GLY A 807 -10.91 35.48 10.50
N PHE A 808 -9.97 35.65 11.41
CA PHE A 808 -8.55 35.45 11.15
C PHE A 808 -8.00 34.35 12.03
N LEU A 809 -7.01 33.62 11.52
CA LEU A 809 -6.37 32.53 12.22
C LEU A 809 -4.85 32.65 12.11
N ASP A 810 -4.19 32.49 13.25
CA ASP A 810 -2.74 32.37 13.31
C ASP A 810 -2.31 31.04 12.68
N PRO A 811 -1.43 31.04 11.65
CA PRO A 811 -0.95 29.81 11.03
C PRO A 811 -0.34 28.81 12.03
N SER A 812 0.21 29.28 13.16
CA SER A 812 0.80 28.44 14.21
C SER A 812 -0.23 27.60 14.99
N LEU A 813 -1.51 27.96 14.93
CA LEU A 813 -2.61 27.22 15.56
C LEU A 813 -3.13 26.08 14.65
N VAL A 814 -2.76 26.08 13.37
CA VAL A 814 -3.13 25.01 12.44
C VAL A 814 -2.33 23.76 12.75
N ILE A 815 -3.02 22.66 13.05
CA ILE A 815 -2.37 21.39 13.41
C ILE A 815 -2.29 20.41 12.24
N HIS A 816 -3.13 20.60 11.21
CA HIS A 816 -3.19 19.81 9.97
C HIS A 816 -4.13 20.50 8.96
N GLY A 817 -3.92 20.28 7.66
CA GLY A 817 -4.99 20.36 6.66
C GLY A 817 -6.01 19.23 6.85
N CYS A 818 -7.24 19.42 6.41
CA CYS A 818 -8.26 18.37 6.51
C CYS A 818 -9.03 18.19 5.19
N HIS A 819 -9.45 16.96 4.93
CA HIS A 819 -10.24 16.63 3.76
C HIS A 819 -11.73 16.61 4.11
N LEU A 820 -12.50 17.53 3.51
CA LEU A 820 -13.94 17.61 3.68
C LEU A 820 -14.64 17.15 2.41
N ILE A 821 -15.55 16.18 2.55
CA ILE A 821 -16.33 15.62 1.43
C ILE A 821 -17.77 16.11 1.57
N PRO A 822 -18.39 16.71 0.54
CA PRO A 822 -19.79 17.10 0.60
C PRO A 822 -20.70 15.93 1.02
N ALA A 823 -21.64 16.19 1.93
CA ALA A 823 -22.70 15.25 2.23
C ALA A 823 -23.74 15.31 1.11
N PHE A 824 -23.50 14.56 0.03
CA PHE A 824 -24.33 14.59 -1.19
C PHE A 824 -25.83 14.31 -0.95
N SER A 825 -26.20 13.72 0.18
CA SER A 825 -27.59 13.50 0.61
C SER A 825 -28.31 14.77 1.10
N ASP A 826 -27.57 15.78 1.55
CA ASP A 826 -28.10 16.95 2.28
C ASP A 826 -28.41 18.14 1.36
N SER A 827 -28.23 17.97 0.05
CA SER A 827 -28.42 18.99 -1.01
C SER A 827 -27.63 20.29 -0.76
N HIS A 828 -27.79 21.25 -1.67
CA HIS A 828 -27.23 22.59 -1.53
C HIS A 828 -28.14 23.51 -0.70
N THR A 829 -27.56 24.57 -0.14
CA THR A 829 -28.26 25.56 0.70
C THR A 829 -27.81 26.98 0.38
N THR A 830 -28.76 27.91 0.53
CA THR A 830 -28.54 29.36 0.50
C THR A 830 -28.77 30.01 1.87
N VAL A 831 -28.98 29.18 2.90
CA VAL A 831 -29.28 29.62 4.28
C VAL A 831 -28.01 30.03 5.02
N LEU A 832 -26.89 29.36 4.76
CA LEU A 832 -25.62 29.61 5.45
C LEU A 832 -24.91 30.85 4.92
N LEU A 833 -24.86 30.99 3.60
CA LEU A 833 -24.35 32.17 2.90
C LEU A 833 -25.34 32.51 1.79
N ARG A 834 -25.61 33.80 1.60
CA ARG A 834 -26.59 34.24 0.60
C ARG A 834 -26.26 33.73 -0.81
N GLN A 835 -27.29 33.58 -1.64
CA GLN A 835 -27.15 33.19 -3.03
C GLN A 835 -26.39 34.26 -3.85
N GLY A 836 -25.50 33.82 -4.73
CA GLY A 836 -24.74 34.67 -5.65
C GLY A 836 -23.24 34.71 -5.35
N ALA A 837 -22.49 35.51 -6.11
CA ALA A 837 -21.03 35.55 -6.01
C ALA A 837 -20.56 35.99 -4.61
N SER A 838 -19.57 35.26 -4.08
CA SER A 838 -18.84 35.61 -2.86
C SER A 838 -17.36 35.28 -3.01
N ILE A 839 -16.49 36.06 -2.37
CA ILE A 839 -15.04 35.80 -2.28
C ILE A 839 -14.74 34.44 -1.63
N ALA A 840 -15.62 33.96 -0.74
CA ALA A 840 -15.42 32.70 -0.03
C ALA A 840 -15.77 31.45 -0.88
N ARG A 841 -16.41 31.63 -2.04
CA ARG A 841 -16.94 30.55 -2.90
C ARG A 841 -16.19 30.46 -4.22
N HIS A 842 -16.26 29.31 -4.90
CA HIS A 842 -15.76 29.21 -6.27
C HIS A 842 -16.53 30.15 -7.22
N PRO A 843 -15.89 30.84 -8.18
CA PRO A 843 -16.54 31.84 -9.03
C PRO A 843 -17.72 31.33 -9.88
N THR A 844 -17.82 30.03 -10.08
CA THR A 844 -18.89 29.39 -10.88
C THR A 844 -20.08 28.92 -10.05
N GLU A 845 -19.99 28.98 -8.73
CA GLU A 845 -21.01 28.47 -7.80
C GLU A 845 -21.82 29.65 -7.22
N ASP A 846 -23.12 29.47 -7.05
CA ASP A 846 -24.04 30.46 -6.50
C ASP A 846 -24.67 30.06 -5.16
N ASP A 847 -24.44 28.83 -4.70
CA ASP A 847 -24.83 28.29 -3.40
C ASP A 847 -23.73 27.38 -2.81
N ASP A 848 -23.90 26.94 -1.56
CA ASP A 848 -22.95 26.05 -0.87
C ASP A 848 -23.59 24.70 -0.56
N TRP A 849 -22.78 23.68 -0.31
CA TRP A 849 -23.27 22.43 0.26
C TRP A 849 -23.79 22.65 1.68
N SER A 850 -24.91 22.01 2.04
CA SER A 850 -25.48 22.12 3.39
C SER A 850 -24.52 21.66 4.48
N SER A 851 -23.78 20.59 4.22
CA SER A 851 -22.86 19.99 5.18
C SER A 851 -21.81 19.13 4.48
N TYR A 852 -20.74 18.83 5.21
CA TYR A 852 -19.59 18.06 4.79
C TYR A 852 -19.26 17.00 5.83
N TYR A 853 -18.80 15.84 5.37
CA TYR A 853 -18.15 14.85 6.22
C TYR A 853 -16.67 15.17 6.36
N VAL A 854 -16.18 15.12 7.59
CA VAL A 854 -14.75 15.13 7.87
C VAL A 854 -14.20 13.74 7.53
N ASN A 855 -13.35 13.65 6.50
CA ASN A 855 -12.78 12.38 6.10
C ASN A 855 -11.63 11.99 7.05
N ILE A 856 -11.98 11.37 8.18
CA ILE A 856 -10.99 10.85 9.15
C ILE A 856 -10.11 9.72 8.57
N PHE A 857 -10.47 9.17 7.41
CA PHE A 857 -9.73 8.12 6.73
C PHE A 857 -8.84 8.65 5.61
N ALA A 858 -8.75 9.98 5.41
CA ALA A 858 -7.95 10.58 4.34
C ALA A 858 -6.49 10.14 4.38
N ASP A 859 -5.94 9.99 5.59
CA ASP A 859 -4.65 9.38 5.85
C ASP A 859 -4.62 8.78 7.27
N ARG A 860 -3.47 8.18 7.60
CA ARG A 860 -3.25 7.49 8.89
C ARG A 860 -3.11 8.47 10.05
N ASP A 861 -2.57 9.65 9.80
CA ASP A 861 -2.38 10.68 10.82
C ASP A 861 -3.72 11.26 11.25
N MET A 862 -4.56 11.63 10.29
CA MET A 862 -5.94 12.03 10.49
C MET A 862 -6.69 11.00 11.32
N PHE A 863 -6.67 9.73 10.95
CA PHE A 863 -7.36 8.68 11.72
C PHE A 863 -6.87 8.60 13.17
N CYS A 864 -5.55 8.61 13.36
CA CYS A 864 -4.90 8.51 14.67
C CYS A 864 -5.32 9.64 15.63
N ARG A 865 -5.52 10.86 15.11
CA ARG A 865 -6.01 12.02 15.89
C ARG A 865 -7.40 11.78 16.48
N PHE A 866 -8.32 11.20 15.70
CA PHE A 866 -9.68 10.91 16.17
C PHE A 866 -9.76 9.63 17.01
N ALA A 867 -9.00 8.60 16.66
CA ALA A 867 -8.95 7.35 17.41
C ALA A 867 -8.19 7.48 18.75
N VAL A 868 -7.50 8.62 18.96
CA VAL A 868 -6.66 8.91 20.12
C VAL A 868 -5.60 7.81 20.30
N ILE A 869 -5.01 7.40 19.17
CA ILE A 869 -3.89 6.46 19.10
C ILE A 869 -2.76 7.15 18.36
N GLY A 870 -1.54 7.11 18.88
CA GLY A 870 -0.43 7.82 18.24
C GLY A 870 0.52 8.39 19.28
N VAL A 871 1.79 7.99 19.17
CA VAL A 871 2.84 8.44 20.07
C VAL A 871 3.12 9.92 19.84
N GLY A 872 3.19 10.36 18.58
CA GLY A 872 3.48 11.75 18.23
C GLY A 872 2.41 12.73 18.68
N HIS A 873 1.13 12.38 18.55
CA HIS A 873 0.03 13.26 18.96
C HIS A 873 -0.08 13.43 20.47
N SER A 874 0.15 12.33 21.22
CA SER A 874 0.14 12.34 22.70
C SER A 874 1.20 13.25 23.32
N ILE A 875 2.26 13.56 22.56
CA ILE A 875 3.34 14.47 22.97
C ILE A 875 2.96 15.93 22.69
N GLN A 876 2.24 16.18 21.60
CA GLN A 876 1.93 17.54 21.16
C GLN A 876 0.76 18.14 21.94
N TYR A 877 -0.32 17.39 22.15
CA TYR A 877 -1.50 17.92 22.85
C TYR A 877 -2.16 16.85 23.72
N PRO A 878 -2.43 17.13 25.01
CA PRO A 878 -3.17 16.22 25.87
C PRO A 878 -4.65 16.29 25.51
N ILE A 879 -5.04 15.63 24.41
CA ILE A 879 -6.47 15.34 24.18
C ILE A 879 -6.90 14.52 25.39
N GLN A 880 -7.75 15.09 26.25
CA GLN A 880 -8.37 14.33 27.32
C GLN A 880 -9.05 13.16 26.63
N ALA A 881 -8.67 11.94 26.99
CA ALA A 881 -9.30 10.73 26.49
C ALA A 881 -10.79 10.82 26.86
N THR A 882 -11.61 11.39 25.96
CA THR A 882 -13.04 11.33 26.07
C THR A 882 -13.40 9.86 26.09
N SER A 883 -14.35 9.52 26.95
CA SER A 883 -14.72 8.16 27.36
C SER A 883 -15.26 7.27 26.23
N TYR A 884 -15.02 7.59 24.95
CA TYR A 884 -15.50 6.83 23.80
C TYR A 884 -14.83 5.47 23.62
N ASN A 885 -13.64 5.26 24.19
CA ASN A 885 -12.86 4.03 23.98
C ASN A 885 -12.72 3.12 25.22
N ASN A 886 -13.40 3.38 26.35
CA ASN A 886 -13.15 2.59 27.57
C ASN A 886 -14.32 2.46 28.58
N SER A 887 -15.57 2.40 28.14
CA SER A 887 -16.55 1.66 28.94
C SER A 887 -16.29 0.16 28.75
N LYS A 888 -16.11 -0.55 29.87
CA LYS A 888 -15.99 -2.00 29.93
C LYS A 888 -17.01 -2.65 28.99
N SER A 889 -16.53 -3.63 28.23
CA SER A 889 -17.25 -4.52 27.33
C SER A 889 -18.30 -5.40 28.04
N ASN A 890 -19.29 -4.79 28.68
CA ASN A 890 -20.48 -5.45 29.17
C ASN A 890 -21.67 -4.62 28.67
N GLU A 891 -22.50 -5.23 27.81
CA GLU A 891 -23.76 -4.69 27.24
C GLU A 891 -23.48 -3.63 26.14
N ASP A 892 -23.62 -3.86 24.81
CA ASP A 892 -24.55 -4.65 24.00
C ASP A 892 -23.79 -5.32 22.84
N ASP A 893 -23.17 -6.47 23.11
CA ASP A 893 -22.94 -7.40 22.02
C ASP A 893 -24.32 -8.00 21.68
N GLU A 894 -24.94 -7.55 20.59
CA GLU A 894 -25.67 -8.50 19.73
C GLU A 894 -24.62 -9.50 19.22
N VAL A 895 -24.15 -10.38 20.11
CA VAL A 895 -23.67 -11.68 19.70
C VAL A 895 -24.88 -12.27 19.02
N ASP A 896 -24.77 -12.52 17.72
CA ASP A 896 -25.52 -13.58 17.04
C ASP A 896 -25.20 -14.89 17.80
N GLN A 897 -25.82 -15.04 18.98
CA GLN A 897 -25.84 -16.21 19.83
C GLN A 897 -27.20 -16.88 19.63
N GLU A 898 -27.68 -16.92 18.38
CA GLU A 898 -28.78 -17.78 17.97
C GLU A 898 -28.23 -18.84 16.99
N ASP A 899 -28.11 -20.05 17.53
CA ASP A 899 -28.31 -21.36 16.88
C ASP A 899 -27.35 -21.96 15.84
N ASP A 900 -26.15 -21.42 15.58
CA ASP A 900 -25.20 -22.10 14.67
C ASP A 900 -24.16 -23.03 15.34
N CYS A 901 -24.16 -23.14 16.69
CA CYS A 901 -23.24 -24.05 17.40
C CYS A 901 -23.71 -25.52 17.39
N ALA A 902 -24.97 -25.80 17.06
CA ALA A 902 -25.52 -27.16 17.11
C ALA A 902 -25.10 -28.06 15.92
N SER A 903 -24.62 -27.50 14.81
CA SER A 903 -24.33 -28.29 13.59
C SER A 903 -22.85 -28.67 13.39
N ILE A 904 -21.93 -28.23 14.26
CA ILE A 904 -20.49 -28.55 14.17
C ILE A 904 -19.98 -29.26 15.44
N ARG A 905 -20.67 -30.33 15.86
CA ARG A 905 -20.13 -31.31 16.82
C ARG A 905 -20.41 -32.73 16.38
N ALA A 906 -19.43 -33.32 15.71
CA ALA A 906 -18.87 -34.65 15.95
C ALA A 906 -18.24 -35.19 14.65
N CYS A 907 -16.92 -35.37 14.64
CA CYS A 907 -16.29 -36.44 13.87
C CYS A 907 -15.03 -36.87 14.62
N SER A 908 -15.26 -37.63 15.70
CA SER A 908 -14.25 -38.52 16.26
C SER A 908 -14.04 -39.68 15.30
N VAL A 909 -12.77 -40.01 15.08
CA VAL A 909 -12.28 -41.13 14.29
C VAL A 909 -12.94 -42.44 14.73
N VAL A 910 -13.83 -43.01 13.90
CA VAL A 910 -14.18 -44.44 13.94
C VAL A 910 -14.27 -44.96 12.51
N ARG A 911 -13.49 -46.00 12.24
CA ARG A 911 -13.56 -46.82 11.03
C ARG A 911 -14.86 -47.60 11.06
N ASP A 912 -15.62 -47.56 9.98
CA ASP A 912 -16.43 -48.70 9.55
C ASP A 912 -16.66 -48.69 8.04
N THR A 913 -16.92 -49.88 7.53
CA THR A 913 -16.72 -50.33 6.15
C THR A 913 -18.07 -50.49 5.43
N VAL A 914 -18.04 -50.45 4.08
CA VAL A 914 -19.03 -50.98 3.09
C VAL A 914 -20.20 -50.03 2.68
N PRO A 915 -20.82 -50.11 1.47
CA PRO A 915 -20.38 -50.54 0.11
C PRO A 915 -20.53 -49.44 -0.98
N ASP A 916 -20.02 -49.77 -2.17
CA ASP A 916 -20.28 -49.13 -3.48
C ASP A 916 -21.77 -48.82 -3.74
N GLU A 917 -22.06 -47.59 -4.17
CA GLU A 917 -23.02 -47.34 -5.24
C GLU A 917 -22.76 -45.96 -5.89
N ALA A 918 -22.58 -45.98 -7.21
CA ALA A 918 -22.19 -44.86 -8.03
C ALA A 918 -23.37 -43.88 -8.27
N SER A 919 -23.14 -42.59 -8.06
CA SER A 919 -23.84 -41.55 -8.83
C SER A 919 -22.91 -40.34 -8.99
N GLY A 920 -22.64 -40.00 -10.25
CA GLY A 920 -21.76 -38.91 -10.64
C GLY A 920 -22.40 -37.56 -10.41
N TRP A 921 -21.69 -36.69 -9.71
CA TRP A 921 -22.00 -35.27 -9.59
C TRP A 921 -20.81 -34.51 -10.16
N ASN A 922 -20.99 -33.99 -11.38
CA ASN A 922 -20.08 -33.03 -11.99
C ASN A 922 -20.13 -31.74 -11.17
N SER A 923 -19.01 -31.37 -10.56
CA SER A 923 -18.82 -30.04 -9.98
C SER A 923 -18.34 -29.12 -11.09
N ASP A 924 -19.21 -28.22 -11.53
CA ASP A 924 -18.88 -27.13 -12.45
C ASP A 924 -17.82 -26.21 -11.83
N GLU A 925 -16.84 -25.83 -12.65
CA GLU A 925 -15.69 -25.02 -12.31
C GLU A 925 -16.10 -23.54 -12.15
N ASP A 926 -16.13 -23.05 -10.91
CA ASP A 926 -16.31 -21.62 -10.63
C ASP A 926 -15.01 -20.85 -10.91
N SER A 927 -15.01 -20.10 -12.02
CA SER A 927 -13.97 -19.15 -12.39
C SER A 927 -13.97 -17.94 -11.44
N GLU A 928 -12.90 -17.81 -10.67
CA GLU A 928 -12.53 -16.54 -10.04
C GLU A 928 -11.67 -15.77 -11.03
N ASP A 929 -12.07 -14.53 -11.32
CA ASP A 929 -11.37 -13.57 -12.18
C ASP A 929 -9.89 -13.38 -11.75
N SER A 930 -8.99 -14.17 -12.32
CA SER A 930 -7.57 -13.83 -12.46
C SER A 930 -7.37 -13.20 -13.83
N GLU A 931 -7.58 -11.89 -13.95
CA GLU A 931 -7.02 -11.15 -15.08
C GLU A 931 -5.52 -10.97 -14.83
N THR A 932 -4.73 -11.98 -15.17
CA THR A 932 -3.42 -11.93 -15.87
C THR A 932 -2.75 -13.31 -15.85
N SER A 933 -2.95 -14.05 -16.94
CA SER A 933 -1.93 -14.78 -17.73
C SER A 933 -2.61 -15.89 -18.54
N GLU A 934 -3.43 -15.52 -19.52
CA GLU A 934 -3.69 -16.43 -20.64
C GLU A 934 -2.43 -16.46 -21.50
N ALA A 935 -1.62 -17.49 -21.26
CA ALA A 935 -0.69 -17.99 -22.25
C ALA A 935 -1.01 -19.48 -22.41
N GLU A 936 -1.68 -19.79 -23.53
CA GLU A 936 -1.55 -21.00 -24.36
C GLU A 936 -2.91 -21.41 -24.96
N HIS A 937 -3.33 -20.70 -26.00
CA HIS A 937 -3.86 -21.35 -27.20
C HIS A 937 -3.33 -20.58 -28.42
N ARG A 938 -2.37 -21.20 -29.12
CA ARG A 938 -2.00 -20.84 -30.48
C ARG A 938 -3.05 -21.47 -31.39
N ASP A 939 -3.66 -20.67 -32.26
CA ASP A 939 -3.89 -21.05 -33.65
C ASP A 939 -3.82 -19.79 -34.52
N ASN A 940 -3.26 -20.01 -35.70
CA ASN A 940 -2.69 -19.04 -36.63
C ASN A 940 -3.66 -18.90 -37.79
N GLU A 941 -4.22 -17.72 -38.04
CA GLU A 941 -4.61 -17.24 -39.38
C GLU A 941 -4.99 -15.75 -39.30
N GLY A 942 -4.39 -14.94 -40.18
CA GLY A 942 -4.54 -13.49 -40.17
C GLY A 942 -5.65 -13.00 -41.08
N ASP A 943 -6.30 -11.90 -40.71
CA ASP A 943 -6.61 -10.81 -41.65
C ASP A 943 -6.89 -9.50 -40.88
N GLY A 944 -6.65 -8.37 -41.55
CA GLY A 944 -6.43 -7.05 -40.94
C GLY A 944 -7.66 -6.17 -40.62
N PHE A 945 -7.31 -4.94 -40.20
CA PHE A 945 -8.11 -3.70 -40.09
C PHE A 945 -9.05 -3.61 -38.86
N ASP A 946 -9.22 -2.50 -38.13
CA ASP A 946 -8.82 -1.09 -38.24
C ASP A 946 -8.67 -0.52 -36.80
N LEU A 947 -7.64 0.29 -36.55
CA LEU A 947 -7.50 1.07 -35.31
C LEU A 947 -7.83 2.53 -35.62
N GLU A 948 -8.94 3.02 -35.06
CA GLU A 948 -9.14 4.46 -34.89
C GLU A 948 -8.34 4.94 -33.67
N ASP A 949 -7.62 6.00 -33.97
CA ASP A 949 -6.74 6.83 -33.16
C ASP A 949 -7.54 7.60 -32.11
N ASP A 950 -7.23 7.41 -30.82
CA ASP A 950 -7.68 8.29 -29.75
C ASP A 950 -6.51 8.58 -28.80
N GLY A 951 -5.83 9.70 -29.10
CA GLY A 951 -5.76 10.81 -28.14
C GLY A 951 -4.92 10.60 -26.88
N ASP A 952 -3.62 10.81 -27.05
CA ASP A 952 -2.61 11.14 -26.05
C ASP A 952 -3.14 12.12 -24.98
N MET A 953 -3.38 11.62 -23.76
CA MET A 953 -3.56 12.46 -22.56
C MET A 953 -2.19 12.60 -21.91
N SER A 954 -1.59 13.77 -22.14
CA SER A 954 -0.33 14.21 -21.57
C SER A 954 -0.30 14.02 -20.04
N ASP A 955 0.66 13.22 -19.57
CA ASP A 955 1.18 13.29 -18.21
C ASP A 955 1.71 14.71 -17.97
N GLY A 956 0.85 15.57 -17.42
CA GLY A 956 1.22 16.89 -16.92
C GLY A 956 2.06 16.72 -15.67
N ASP A 957 3.34 17.12 -15.78
CA ASP A 957 4.32 17.33 -14.71
C ASP A 957 3.68 17.73 -13.35
N VAL A 958 3.54 16.77 -12.44
CA VAL A 958 3.52 17.05 -10.99
C VAL A 958 4.95 16.88 -10.51
N ARG A 959 5.62 18.02 -10.31
CA ARG A 959 7.02 18.12 -9.86
C ARG A 959 7.12 17.77 -8.37
N PHE A 960 8.23 17.09 -8.04
CA PHE A 960 8.78 16.89 -6.70
C PHE A 960 9.05 18.20 -5.96
#